data_AF-A0A328SLY7-F1
#
_entry.id   AF-A0A328SLY7-F1
#
_cell.length_a   1.000
_cell.length_b   1.000
_cell.length_c   1.000
_cell.angle_alpha   90.00
_cell.angle_beta   90.00
_cell.angle_gamma   90.00
#
_symmetry.space_group_name_H-M   'P 1'
#
loop_
_entity.id
_entity.type
_entity.pdbx_description
1 polymer ?
#
loop_
_entity_poly.entity_id
_entity_poly.type
_entity_poly.pdbx_seq_one_letter_code
_entity_poly.pdbx_strand_id
1 'polypeptide(L)'
;MTEYIERKNNKFKSYTKDEIDEGLMEFLKKEYGYIYDAIMDEEYIIEYNDFSTFFELTYDNKVVGFYTTDTIFDRNILVCINEFYVLPEYRSNRIFLYQVINLLQTPNITVVLRKPTRIVVDILINEGLAFEFADNLIFTYVKFINNYGSVFVNNKIKKAYHTIDSKYLGLNVMGNVYDYKHCMTIFDDTNDIFVKKPSTVCLSMPRRYDVKKYNLVPKLKKIDKSYLKEIRRQTNKNTEWAYDISKIIHDNIYSGLTVENLIGTEDKLHESVIELLGEYDLTEEDGQKIRAKLQEALDEGEILQDTIRRRFEYLLLNPEAEALAGDDTEEGQCPYCHGELQYDLESCEICGYNLYANIDETTTEEGEDERQIDQQTGLEVEFLESIDTDTYDVDEVYDAQFEVAVNEALELIDIYPNEPLKIDIEEVHHIADNTVIPYLIENGFVEQKEKDDIDGYAYKITKKGRRHYKQNVAANLYSANLQGLDYYKFKKYYQSNMEESKKEEIVENYIQSMESDAITENDYATYNQILLNNLLTSRNIEGDREFLIQLIKAMICQLNEYKLSEDKTGKLPIKFEMENYMQLFDVINEDYDLIELYVKAYNDIELEDLKTNKEDNLEAIQKLAETKDLLRLNFAIMENSEDE
;
A
#
# COMPACT_ATOMS: atom_id res chain seq x y z
N MET A 1 -29.45 18.47 -28.45
CA MET A 1 -29.64 17.65 -27.24
C MET A 1 -29.16 16.27 -27.62
N THR A 2 -28.10 15.80 -26.98
CA THR A 2 -27.61 14.44 -27.15
C THR A 2 -28.60 13.52 -26.46
N GLU A 3 -29.12 12.53 -27.17
CA GLU A 3 -30.03 11.52 -26.61
C GLU A 3 -29.16 10.39 -26.06
N TYR A 4 -29.03 10.33 -24.73
CA TYR A 4 -28.25 9.29 -24.05
C TYR A 4 -29.07 7.99 -23.98
N ILE A 5 -28.38 6.85 -23.99
CA ILE A 5 -29.03 5.60 -23.60
C ILE A 5 -29.26 5.65 -22.10
N GLU A 6 -30.52 5.49 -21.72
CA GLU A 6 -30.91 5.38 -20.31
C GLU A 6 -30.93 3.91 -19.85
N ARG A 7 -30.41 3.70 -18.65
CA ARG A 7 -30.42 2.45 -17.91
C ARG A 7 -30.97 2.76 -16.53
N LYS A 8 -32.12 2.18 -16.19
CA LYS A 8 -32.69 2.35 -14.85
C LYS A 8 -31.72 1.82 -13.79
N ASN A 9 -31.59 2.56 -12.70
CA ASN A 9 -30.78 2.28 -11.53
C ASN A 9 -29.31 1.98 -11.88
N ASN A 10 -28.74 2.78 -12.80
CA ASN A 10 -27.37 2.61 -13.31
C ASN A 10 -27.03 1.20 -13.82
N LYS A 11 -28.00 0.34 -14.13
CA LYS A 11 -27.73 -1.03 -14.60
C LYS A 11 -26.89 -1.01 -15.89
N PHE A 12 -25.77 -1.71 -15.91
CA PHE A 12 -24.94 -1.80 -17.11
C PHE A 12 -25.22 -3.12 -17.86
N LYS A 13 -24.99 -3.11 -19.17
CA LYS A 13 -24.95 -4.33 -19.98
C LYS A 13 -23.52 -4.72 -20.30
N SER A 14 -23.30 -6.01 -20.39
CA SER A 14 -22.11 -6.61 -20.98
C SER A 14 -22.46 -7.31 -22.28
N TYR A 15 -21.51 -7.32 -23.22
CA TYR A 15 -21.61 -8.00 -24.50
C TYR A 15 -20.35 -8.81 -24.72
N THR A 16 -20.51 -10.08 -25.06
CA THR A 16 -19.39 -10.92 -25.50
C THR A 16 -18.96 -10.53 -26.90
N LYS A 17 -17.71 -10.85 -27.28
CA LYS A 17 -17.18 -10.60 -28.62
C LYS A 17 -18.08 -11.17 -29.73
N ASP A 18 -18.64 -12.36 -29.50
CA ASP A 18 -19.50 -13.06 -30.45
C ASP A 18 -20.86 -12.36 -30.65
N GLU A 19 -21.25 -11.49 -29.73
CA GLU A 19 -22.42 -10.61 -29.87
C GLU A 19 -22.09 -9.31 -30.62
N ILE A 20 -20.80 -9.05 -30.89
CA ILE A 20 -20.29 -7.86 -31.58
C ILE A 20 -19.60 -8.26 -32.90
N ASP A 21 -20.41 -8.64 -33.89
CA ASP A 21 -19.95 -9.16 -35.18
C ASP A 21 -19.16 -8.15 -36.06
N GLU A 22 -19.44 -6.85 -35.93
CA GLU A 22 -18.91 -5.80 -36.83
C GLU A 22 -17.65 -5.09 -36.30
N GLY A 23 -17.17 -5.49 -35.12
CA GLY A 23 -16.04 -4.87 -34.41
C GLY A 23 -16.41 -3.62 -33.61
N LEU A 24 -15.54 -3.24 -32.66
CA LEU A 24 -15.84 -2.24 -31.63
C LEU A 24 -16.32 -0.89 -32.17
N MET A 25 -15.64 -0.34 -33.18
CA MET A 25 -15.97 1.00 -33.68
C MET A 25 -17.32 1.05 -34.40
N GLU A 26 -17.67 0.03 -35.19
CA GLU A 26 -18.98 -0.01 -35.85
C GLU A 26 -20.09 -0.31 -34.85
N PHE A 27 -19.83 -1.15 -33.84
CA PHE A 27 -20.73 -1.36 -32.72
C PHE A 27 -21.01 -0.07 -31.95
N LEU A 28 -19.98 0.69 -31.56
CA LEU A 28 -20.13 1.98 -30.92
C LEU A 28 -20.91 2.96 -31.79
N LYS A 29 -20.65 3.00 -33.09
CA LYS A 29 -21.37 3.90 -34.00
C LYS A 29 -22.85 3.56 -34.11
N LYS A 30 -23.19 2.28 -34.11
CA LYS A 30 -24.57 1.78 -34.28
C LYS A 30 -25.37 1.88 -32.98
N GLU A 31 -24.79 1.44 -31.87
CA GLU A 31 -25.48 1.30 -30.59
C GLU A 31 -25.23 2.49 -29.65
N TYR A 32 -24.07 3.15 -29.72
CA TYR A 32 -23.67 4.25 -28.81
C TYR A 32 -23.17 5.48 -29.58
N GLY A 33 -23.94 5.95 -30.57
CA GLY A 33 -23.50 6.95 -31.54
C GLY A 33 -22.88 8.23 -30.93
N TYR A 34 -23.37 8.68 -29.77
CA TYR A 34 -22.82 9.84 -29.07
C TYR A 34 -21.44 9.59 -28.45
N ILE A 35 -21.15 8.37 -27.99
CA ILE A 35 -19.81 7.97 -27.53
C ILE A 35 -18.86 7.89 -28.72
N TYR A 36 -19.33 7.32 -29.84
CA TYR A 36 -18.57 7.29 -31.08
C TYR A 36 -18.21 8.70 -31.56
N ASP A 37 -19.19 9.61 -31.60
CA ASP A 37 -18.98 11.00 -32.02
C ASP A 37 -17.96 11.71 -31.10
N ALA A 38 -18.05 11.52 -29.79
CA ALA A 38 -17.09 12.09 -28.84
C ALA A 38 -15.66 11.55 -29.02
N ILE A 39 -15.51 10.24 -29.29
CA ILE A 39 -14.22 9.62 -29.63
C ILE A 39 -13.63 10.26 -30.89
N MET A 40 -14.46 10.48 -31.91
CA MET A 40 -14.04 11.10 -33.16
C MET A 40 -13.65 12.57 -32.97
N ASP A 41 -14.42 13.32 -32.18
CA ASP A 41 -14.20 14.73 -31.88
C ASP A 41 -12.91 14.96 -31.07
N GLU A 42 -12.61 14.08 -30.11
CA GLU A 42 -11.36 14.11 -29.35
C GLU A 42 -10.17 13.52 -30.11
N GLU A 43 -10.41 12.98 -31.31
CA GLU A 43 -9.46 12.19 -32.08
C GLU A 43 -8.83 11.07 -31.24
N TYR A 44 -9.60 10.48 -30.32
CA TYR A 44 -9.18 9.35 -29.49
C TYR A 44 -8.96 8.11 -30.37
N ILE A 45 -7.88 7.36 -30.09
CA ILE A 45 -7.48 6.21 -30.89
C ILE A 45 -7.65 4.95 -30.07
N ILE A 46 -8.67 4.15 -30.39
CA ILE A 46 -8.80 2.78 -29.91
C ILE A 46 -7.73 1.91 -30.61
N GLU A 47 -6.86 1.23 -29.84
CA GLU A 47 -5.84 0.34 -30.43
C GLU A 47 -6.13 -1.14 -30.20
N TYR A 48 -6.85 -1.48 -29.13
CA TYR A 48 -7.26 -2.84 -28.83
C TYR A 48 -8.75 -3.02 -29.14
N ASN A 49 -9.01 -3.22 -30.43
CA ASN A 49 -10.35 -3.59 -30.93
C ASN A 49 -10.66 -5.07 -30.75
N ASP A 50 -9.68 -5.86 -30.31
CA ASP A 50 -9.84 -7.26 -29.95
C ASP A 50 -10.02 -7.35 -28.44
N PHE A 51 -11.09 -8.01 -28.01
CA PHE A 51 -11.52 -8.13 -26.62
C PHE A 51 -12.46 -9.32 -26.48
N SER A 52 -12.61 -9.84 -25.27
CA SER A 52 -13.53 -10.93 -24.94
C SER A 52 -14.90 -10.40 -24.53
N THR A 53 -14.92 -9.34 -23.72
CA THR A 53 -16.16 -8.74 -23.21
C THR A 53 -16.10 -7.21 -23.27
N PHE A 54 -17.21 -6.61 -23.66
CA PHE A 54 -17.47 -5.17 -23.59
C PHE A 54 -18.42 -4.90 -22.43
N PHE A 55 -18.17 -3.85 -21.67
CA PHE A 55 -19.01 -3.41 -20.57
C PHE A 55 -19.39 -1.94 -20.73
N GLU A 56 -20.68 -1.64 -20.54
CA GLU A 56 -21.15 -0.25 -20.41
C GLU A 56 -20.63 0.37 -19.11
N LEU A 57 -20.36 1.67 -19.14
CA LEU A 57 -20.16 2.50 -17.94
C LEU A 57 -21.35 3.43 -17.79
N THR A 58 -21.98 3.42 -16.62
CA THR A 58 -23.18 4.18 -16.32
C THR A 58 -22.95 5.25 -15.25
N TYR A 59 -23.65 6.37 -15.37
CA TYR A 59 -23.69 7.42 -14.35
C TYR A 59 -25.01 8.19 -14.47
N ASP A 60 -25.72 8.41 -13.37
CA ASP A 60 -27.04 9.07 -13.34
C ASP A 60 -28.00 8.49 -14.39
N ASN A 61 -28.14 7.15 -14.37
CA ASN A 61 -28.95 6.35 -15.27
C ASN A 61 -28.62 6.49 -16.76
N LYS A 62 -27.46 7.07 -17.11
CA LYS A 62 -27.02 7.24 -18.50
C LYS A 62 -25.81 6.37 -18.76
N VAL A 63 -25.74 5.76 -19.94
CA VAL A 63 -24.50 5.15 -20.41
C VAL A 63 -23.55 6.28 -20.84
N VAL A 64 -22.41 6.40 -20.19
CA VAL A 64 -21.47 7.53 -20.34
C VAL A 64 -20.08 7.10 -20.79
N GLY A 65 -19.87 5.81 -20.99
CA GLY A 65 -18.59 5.25 -21.42
C GLY A 65 -18.66 3.74 -21.60
N PHE A 66 -17.49 3.15 -21.77
CA PHE A 66 -17.30 1.70 -21.78
C PHE A 66 -15.90 1.31 -21.35
N TYR A 67 -15.74 0.03 -21.01
CA TYR A 67 -14.44 -0.63 -21.01
C TYR A 67 -14.54 -2.01 -21.65
N THR A 68 -13.42 -2.53 -22.12
CA THR A 68 -13.33 -3.89 -22.67
C THR A 68 -12.32 -4.71 -21.90
N THR A 69 -12.57 -6.00 -21.78
CA THR A 69 -11.67 -6.91 -21.07
C THR A 69 -11.32 -8.15 -21.88
N ASP A 70 -10.17 -8.73 -21.57
CA ASP A 70 -9.85 -10.13 -21.83
C ASP A 70 -9.70 -10.85 -20.50
N THR A 71 -10.18 -12.09 -20.45
CA THR A 71 -9.86 -13.00 -19.34
C THR A 71 -8.71 -13.88 -19.80
N ILE A 72 -7.57 -13.78 -19.12
CA ILE A 72 -6.42 -14.65 -19.34
C ILE A 72 -6.44 -15.67 -18.22
N PHE A 73 -6.71 -16.92 -18.59
CA PHE A 73 -6.63 -18.05 -17.67
C PHE A 73 -5.17 -18.47 -17.56
N ASP A 74 -4.55 -18.12 -16.44
CA ASP A 74 -3.28 -18.68 -15.97
C ASP A 74 -3.54 -19.31 -14.58
N ARG A 75 -2.52 -19.45 -13.72
CA ARG A 75 -2.68 -19.90 -12.32
C ARG A 75 -3.73 -19.11 -11.52
N ASN A 76 -3.96 -17.84 -11.87
CA ASN A 76 -5.03 -16.98 -11.37
C ASN A 76 -5.91 -16.48 -12.53
N ILE A 77 -7.16 -16.09 -12.23
CA ILE A 77 -8.02 -15.41 -13.21
C ILE A 77 -7.50 -13.99 -13.38
N LEU A 78 -6.84 -13.72 -14.51
CA LEU A 78 -6.38 -12.39 -14.84
C LEU A 78 -7.41 -11.67 -15.70
N VAL A 79 -7.97 -10.57 -15.18
CA VAL A 79 -8.85 -9.68 -15.92
C VAL A 79 -8.04 -8.51 -16.45
N CYS A 80 -7.83 -8.51 -17.76
CA CYS A 80 -7.06 -7.49 -18.47
C CYS A 80 -8.01 -6.45 -19.07
N ILE A 81 -8.04 -5.24 -18.52
CA ILE A 81 -8.76 -4.11 -19.12
C ILE A 81 -7.96 -3.62 -20.34
N ASN A 82 -8.53 -3.79 -21.52
CA ASN A 82 -7.91 -3.51 -22.81
C ASN A 82 -8.11 -2.05 -23.22
N GLU A 83 -9.36 -1.62 -23.32
CA GLU A 83 -9.73 -0.25 -23.68
C GLU A 83 -10.69 0.30 -22.64
N PHE A 84 -10.59 1.60 -22.43
CA PHE A 84 -11.45 2.34 -21.52
C PHE A 84 -11.70 3.72 -22.11
N TYR A 85 -12.96 4.13 -22.12
CA TYR A 85 -13.34 5.47 -22.53
C TYR A 85 -14.54 5.96 -21.72
N VAL A 86 -14.44 7.18 -21.20
CA VAL A 86 -15.54 7.92 -20.59
C VAL A 86 -15.65 9.26 -21.28
N LEU A 87 -16.89 9.66 -21.56
CA LEU A 87 -17.22 10.96 -22.12
C LEU A 87 -16.56 12.10 -21.31
N PRO A 88 -16.00 13.13 -21.97
CA PRO A 88 -15.21 14.16 -21.31
C PRO A 88 -15.87 14.80 -20.10
N GLU A 89 -17.16 15.12 -20.20
CA GLU A 89 -17.94 15.77 -19.16
C GLU A 89 -18.21 14.88 -17.93
N TYR A 90 -17.98 13.57 -18.03
CA TYR A 90 -18.18 12.61 -16.94
C TYR A 90 -16.87 12.10 -16.31
N ARG A 91 -15.70 12.48 -16.81
CA ARG A 91 -14.40 11.93 -16.35
C ARG A 91 -14.07 12.25 -14.89
N SER A 92 -14.59 13.36 -14.35
CA SER A 92 -14.37 13.75 -12.96
C SER A 92 -15.25 12.99 -11.95
N ASN A 93 -16.15 12.12 -12.41
CA ASN A 93 -17.08 11.39 -11.55
C ASN A 93 -16.56 10.02 -11.09
N ARG A 94 -15.25 9.76 -11.21
CA ARG A 94 -14.58 8.54 -10.71
C ARG A 94 -15.13 7.21 -11.24
N ILE A 95 -15.87 7.22 -12.34
CA ILE A 95 -16.57 6.04 -12.89
C ILE A 95 -15.60 4.88 -13.17
N PHE A 96 -14.39 5.17 -13.66
CA PHE A 96 -13.37 4.15 -13.89
C PHE A 96 -12.91 3.49 -12.59
N LEU A 97 -12.70 4.31 -11.56
CA LEU A 97 -12.19 3.85 -10.28
C LEU A 97 -13.13 2.83 -9.67
N TYR A 98 -14.44 3.13 -9.65
CA TYR A 98 -15.44 2.21 -9.10
C TYR A 98 -15.36 0.83 -9.76
N GLN A 99 -15.18 0.77 -11.08
CA GLN A 99 -15.05 -0.51 -11.78
C GLN A 99 -13.74 -1.22 -11.44
N VAL A 100 -12.62 -0.50 -11.36
CA VAL A 100 -11.33 -1.07 -11.01
C VAL A 100 -11.34 -1.62 -9.59
N ILE A 101 -11.87 -0.86 -8.62
CA ILE A 101 -11.97 -1.30 -7.22
C ILE A 101 -12.90 -2.51 -7.10
N ASN A 102 -14.07 -2.48 -7.73
CA ASN A 102 -15.00 -3.63 -7.71
C ASN A 102 -14.34 -4.91 -8.25
N LEU A 103 -13.52 -4.79 -9.30
CA LEU A 103 -12.78 -5.92 -9.84
C LEU A 103 -11.65 -6.38 -8.91
N LEU A 104 -10.94 -5.45 -8.26
CA LEU A 104 -9.88 -5.77 -7.29
C LEU A 104 -10.41 -6.46 -6.03
N GLN A 105 -11.61 -6.09 -5.59
CA GLN A 105 -12.31 -6.72 -4.47
C GLN A 105 -12.95 -8.06 -4.83
N THR A 106 -12.82 -8.52 -6.08
CA THR A 106 -13.32 -9.84 -6.46
C THR A 106 -12.25 -10.89 -6.16
N PRO A 107 -12.51 -11.88 -5.29
CA PRO A 107 -11.50 -12.85 -4.88
C PRO A 107 -11.00 -13.69 -6.05
N ASN A 108 -9.71 -14.04 -5.98
CA ASN A 108 -8.96 -14.78 -7.00
C ASN A 108 -8.90 -14.09 -8.38
N ILE A 109 -9.18 -12.79 -8.45
CA ILE A 109 -9.02 -11.98 -9.67
C ILE A 109 -7.80 -11.07 -9.55
N THR A 110 -6.88 -11.19 -10.50
CA THR A 110 -5.84 -10.19 -10.72
C THR A 110 -6.28 -9.21 -11.79
N VAL A 111 -6.45 -7.93 -11.42
CA VAL A 111 -6.78 -6.86 -12.38
C VAL A 111 -5.52 -6.24 -12.94
N VAL A 112 -5.43 -6.17 -14.28
CA VAL A 112 -4.32 -5.48 -14.95
C VAL A 112 -4.83 -4.57 -16.05
N LEU A 113 -4.07 -3.51 -16.35
CA LEU A 113 -4.38 -2.59 -17.45
C LEU A 113 -3.43 -2.82 -18.62
N ARG A 114 -3.98 -2.98 -19.83
CA ARG A 114 -3.16 -3.15 -21.03
C ARG A 114 -2.67 -1.80 -21.53
N LYS A 115 -1.39 -1.52 -21.30
CA LYS A 115 -0.69 -0.35 -21.86
C LYS A 115 -1.54 0.94 -21.76
N PRO A 116 -1.90 1.36 -20.54
CA PRO A 116 -2.86 2.45 -20.36
C PRO A 116 -2.35 3.76 -20.99
N THR A 117 -3.30 4.60 -21.40
CA THR A 117 -2.97 5.98 -21.78
C THR A 117 -2.57 6.78 -20.55
N ARG A 118 -1.86 7.89 -20.74
CA ARG A 118 -1.56 8.82 -19.63
C ARG A 118 -2.82 9.31 -18.91
N ILE A 119 -3.97 9.42 -19.60
CA ILE A 119 -5.25 9.79 -18.96
C ILE A 119 -5.63 8.78 -17.87
N VAL A 120 -5.49 7.49 -18.18
CA VAL A 120 -5.80 6.42 -17.21
C VAL A 120 -4.81 6.47 -16.04
N VAL A 121 -3.53 6.73 -16.30
CA VAL A 121 -2.53 6.91 -15.25
C VAL A 121 -2.83 8.13 -14.38
N ASP A 122 -3.25 9.25 -14.98
CA ASP A 122 -3.67 10.45 -14.24
C ASP A 122 -4.87 10.14 -13.32
N ILE A 123 -5.82 9.30 -13.78
CA ILE A 123 -6.92 8.84 -12.93
C ILE A 123 -6.38 7.99 -11.77
N LEU A 124 -5.52 7.01 -12.02
CA LEU A 124 -4.96 6.18 -10.93
C LEU A 124 -4.22 7.02 -9.88
N ILE A 125 -3.49 8.06 -10.31
CA ILE A 125 -2.80 8.98 -9.39
C ILE A 125 -3.81 9.77 -8.54
N ASN A 126 -4.81 10.39 -9.19
CA ASN A 126 -5.81 11.21 -8.50
C ASN A 126 -6.64 10.42 -7.49
N GLU A 127 -6.75 9.12 -7.69
CA GLU A 127 -7.55 8.22 -6.86
C GLU A 127 -6.69 7.39 -5.87
N GLY A 128 -5.41 7.72 -5.72
CA GLY A 128 -4.53 7.07 -4.75
C GLY A 128 -4.12 5.64 -5.10
N LEU A 129 -4.41 5.14 -6.30
CA LEU A 129 -3.97 3.82 -6.79
C LEU A 129 -2.59 3.85 -7.46
N ALA A 130 -2.02 5.04 -7.63
CA ALA A 130 -0.69 5.25 -8.18
C ALA A 130 -0.05 6.50 -7.57
N PHE A 131 1.28 6.55 -7.53
CA PHE A 131 2.02 7.68 -6.96
C PHE A 131 3.34 7.89 -7.69
N GLU A 132 3.79 9.14 -7.71
CA GLU A 132 5.12 9.49 -8.24
C GLU A 132 6.18 9.17 -7.19
N PHE A 133 7.10 8.25 -7.51
CA PHE A 133 8.17 7.84 -6.58
C PHE A 133 9.56 8.37 -6.95
N ALA A 134 9.69 8.92 -8.15
CA ALA A 134 10.88 9.63 -8.61
C ALA A 134 10.48 10.51 -9.79
N ASP A 135 11.33 11.47 -10.16
CA ASP A 135 11.08 12.40 -11.27
C ASP A 135 10.52 11.69 -12.52
N ASN A 136 9.24 11.91 -12.81
CA ASN A 136 8.48 11.36 -13.93
C ASN A 136 8.30 9.83 -13.92
N LEU A 137 8.52 9.15 -12.79
CA LEU A 137 8.28 7.73 -12.60
C LEU A 137 7.13 7.53 -11.62
N ILE A 138 6.07 6.91 -12.13
CA ILE A 138 4.88 6.60 -11.38
C ILE A 138 4.90 5.11 -11.07
N PHE A 139 4.68 4.74 -9.82
CA PHE A 139 4.36 3.38 -9.42
C PHE A 139 2.84 3.25 -9.35
N THR A 140 2.31 2.11 -9.77
CA THR A 140 0.88 1.80 -9.74
C THR A 140 0.65 0.50 -8.98
N TYR A 141 -0.39 0.48 -8.14
CA TYR A 141 -0.87 -0.74 -7.51
C TYR A 141 -1.47 -1.69 -8.54
N VAL A 142 -2.24 -1.16 -9.49
CA VAL A 142 -2.81 -1.95 -10.60
C VAL A 142 -1.73 -2.20 -11.64
N LYS A 143 -1.30 -3.45 -11.81
CA LYS A 143 -0.22 -3.81 -12.73
C LYS A 143 -0.59 -3.51 -14.18
N PHE A 144 0.43 -3.27 -15.00
CA PHE A 144 0.25 -3.06 -16.44
C PHE A 144 0.74 -4.26 -17.23
N ILE A 145 -0.09 -4.76 -18.14
CA ILE A 145 0.27 -5.85 -19.04
C ILE A 145 0.71 -5.33 -20.40
N ASN A 146 1.79 -5.91 -20.90
CA ASN A 146 2.48 -5.61 -22.15
C ASN A 146 2.76 -6.90 -22.90
N ASN A 147 3.25 -6.77 -24.13
CA ASN A 147 3.89 -7.89 -24.83
C ASN A 147 5.26 -7.47 -25.34
N TYR A 148 6.16 -8.45 -25.50
CA TYR A 148 7.50 -8.20 -26.02
C TYR A 148 7.50 -7.62 -27.45
N GLY A 149 6.48 -7.93 -28.26
CA GLY A 149 6.31 -7.35 -29.59
C GLY A 149 6.07 -5.83 -29.58
N SER A 150 5.76 -5.26 -28.42
CA SER A 150 5.46 -3.86 -28.25
C SER A 150 6.54 -3.10 -27.47
N VAL A 151 7.76 -3.63 -27.35
CA VAL A 151 8.88 -2.91 -26.73
C VAL A 151 9.39 -1.80 -27.64
N PHE A 152 9.63 -0.63 -27.07
CA PHE A 152 10.23 0.51 -27.76
C PHE A 152 11.73 0.32 -27.94
N VAL A 153 12.19 0.47 -29.18
CA VAL A 153 13.60 0.45 -29.53
C VAL A 153 13.93 1.58 -30.49
N ASN A 154 14.96 2.36 -30.14
CA ASN A 154 15.56 3.36 -31.03
C ASN A 154 17.05 3.05 -31.30
N ASN A 155 17.69 3.83 -32.19
CA ASN A 155 19.08 3.60 -32.57
C ASN A 155 20.09 3.71 -31.40
N LYS A 156 19.78 4.45 -30.34
CA LYS A 156 20.66 4.65 -29.18
C LYS A 156 20.59 3.49 -28.18
N ILE A 157 19.41 2.89 -28.02
CA ILE A 157 19.18 1.77 -27.10
C ILE A 157 19.16 0.39 -27.78
N LYS A 158 19.10 0.30 -29.11
CA LYS A 158 19.09 -0.98 -29.85
C LYS A 158 20.17 -1.97 -29.45
N LYS A 159 21.36 -1.47 -29.07
CA LYS A 159 22.48 -2.33 -28.63
C LYS A 159 22.28 -2.93 -27.23
N ALA A 160 21.28 -2.48 -26.46
CA ALA A 160 20.94 -3.00 -25.14
C ALA A 160 20.05 -4.26 -25.21
N TYR A 161 19.41 -4.50 -26.36
CA TYR A 161 18.46 -5.60 -26.56
C TYR A 161 18.95 -6.61 -27.61
N HIS A 162 18.54 -7.87 -27.47
CA HIS A 162 18.64 -8.93 -28.44
C HIS A 162 17.57 -8.77 -29.54
N THR A 163 17.76 -9.46 -30.66
CA THR A 163 16.67 -9.65 -31.62
C THR A 163 15.76 -10.73 -31.05
N ILE A 164 14.48 -10.42 -30.88
CA ILE A 164 13.53 -11.38 -30.33
C ILE A 164 13.05 -12.36 -31.41
N ASP A 165 12.92 -13.64 -31.05
CA ASP A 165 12.29 -14.63 -31.89
C ASP A 165 10.78 -14.34 -32.01
N SER A 166 10.22 -14.51 -33.21
CA SER A 166 8.79 -14.35 -33.48
C SER A 166 7.88 -15.09 -32.51
N LYS A 167 8.30 -16.25 -31.98
CA LYS A 167 7.50 -17.02 -31.02
C LYS A 167 7.29 -16.30 -29.67
N TYR A 168 8.14 -15.33 -29.34
CA TYR A 168 8.08 -14.59 -28.08
C TYR A 168 7.35 -13.25 -28.20
N LEU A 169 7.07 -12.77 -29.42
CA LEU A 169 6.44 -11.47 -29.63
C LEU A 169 5.08 -11.33 -28.94
N GLY A 170 4.33 -12.43 -28.85
CA GLY A 170 3.00 -12.49 -28.23
C GLY A 170 3.00 -12.82 -26.75
N LEU A 171 4.16 -13.11 -26.14
CA LEU A 171 4.21 -13.38 -24.71
C LEU A 171 3.95 -12.10 -23.92
N ASN A 172 3.07 -12.23 -22.93
CA ASN A 172 2.73 -11.15 -22.04
C ASN A 172 3.82 -10.95 -20.97
N VAL A 173 4.01 -9.70 -20.59
CA VAL A 173 4.92 -9.27 -19.53
C VAL A 173 4.25 -8.17 -18.73
N MET A 174 4.51 -8.14 -17.42
CA MET A 174 3.86 -7.20 -16.52
C MET A 174 4.87 -6.22 -15.93
N GLY A 175 4.39 -5.04 -15.55
CA GLY A 175 5.18 -4.07 -14.81
C GLY A 175 4.30 -3.07 -14.09
N ASN A 176 4.84 -2.49 -13.02
CA ASN A 176 4.09 -1.63 -12.11
C ASN A 176 4.58 -0.18 -12.19
N VAL A 177 5.47 0.12 -13.14
CA VAL A 177 6.12 1.43 -13.26
C VAL A 177 5.75 2.06 -14.60
N TYR A 178 5.48 3.36 -14.57
CA TYR A 178 5.18 4.18 -15.74
C TYR A 178 6.15 5.35 -15.85
N ASP A 179 6.73 5.51 -17.03
CA ASP A 179 7.45 6.71 -17.43
C ASP A 179 6.44 7.77 -17.89
N TYR A 180 6.10 8.69 -16.98
CA TYR A 180 5.13 9.75 -17.19
C TYR A 180 5.53 10.73 -18.29
N LYS A 181 6.84 10.95 -18.46
CA LYS A 181 7.40 11.89 -19.43
C LYS A 181 7.29 11.38 -20.86
N HIS A 182 7.42 10.07 -21.03
CA HIS A 182 7.38 9.41 -22.34
C HIS A 182 6.10 8.60 -22.58
N CYS A 183 5.19 8.54 -21.60
CA CYS A 183 3.93 7.81 -21.66
C CYS A 183 4.11 6.31 -21.92
N MET A 184 5.01 5.66 -21.17
CA MET A 184 5.42 4.27 -21.43
C MET A 184 5.42 3.47 -20.14
N THR A 185 4.82 2.28 -20.16
CA THR A 185 5.05 1.28 -19.11
C THR A 185 6.50 0.79 -19.14
N ILE A 186 7.05 0.58 -17.96
CA ILE A 186 8.37 0.01 -17.69
C ILE A 186 8.16 -1.38 -17.09
N PHE A 187 8.93 -2.35 -17.57
CA PHE A 187 8.89 -3.73 -17.09
C PHE A 187 10.25 -4.41 -17.23
N ASP A 188 10.42 -5.48 -16.47
CA ASP A 188 11.60 -6.32 -16.52
C ASP A 188 11.43 -7.50 -17.47
N ASP A 189 12.55 -7.94 -18.03
CA ASP A 189 12.60 -9.11 -18.90
C ASP A 189 12.88 -10.36 -18.06
N THR A 190 11.88 -10.81 -17.33
CA THR A 190 11.96 -11.92 -16.37
C THR A 190 12.38 -13.25 -17.00
N ASN A 191 12.24 -13.41 -18.31
CA ASN A 191 12.59 -14.64 -19.02
C ASN A 191 13.98 -14.58 -19.70
N ASP A 192 14.73 -13.49 -19.53
CA ASP A 192 16.03 -13.25 -20.19
C ASP A 192 16.00 -13.43 -21.72
N ILE A 193 14.86 -13.11 -22.34
CA ILE A 193 14.62 -13.36 -23.78
C ILE A 193 15.16 -12.20 -24.64
N PHE A 194 15.10 -10.98 -24.12
CA PHE A 194 15.20 -9.74 -24.87
C PHE A 194 16.33 -8.82 -24.42
N VAL A 195 16.63 -8.69 -23.13
CA VAL A 195 17.67 -7.80 -22.63
C VAL A 195 19.05 -8.47 -22.66
N LYS A 196 20.10 -7.72 -23.01
CA LYS A 196 21.48 -8.28 -23.00
C LYS A 196 22.14 -8.29 -21.62
N LYS A 197 21.58 -7.53 -20.69
CA LYS A 197 22.09 -7.32 -19.34
C LYS A 197 20.87 -7.23 -18.41
N PRO A 198 20.78 -8.04 -17.35
CA PRO A 198 19.66 -8.02 -16.41
C PRO A 198 19.38 -6.64 -15.80
N SER A 199 20.42 -5.82 -15.66
CA SER A 199 20.30 -4.43 -15.19
C SER A 199 19.59 -3.47 -16.16
N THR A 200 19.04 -3.93 -17.29
CA THR A 200 18.42 -3.08 -18.32
C THR A 200 16.92 -3.26 -18.28
N VAL A 201 16.17 -2.18 -18.06
CA VAL A 201 14.71 -2.19 -18.13
C VAL A 201 14.20 -2.18 -19.57
N CYS A 202 13.01 -2.71 -19.79
CA CYS A 202 12.25 -2.58 -21.03
C CYS A 202 11.27 -1.41 -20.92
N LEU A 203 11.08 -0.69 -22.03
CA LEU A 203 10.06 0.35 -22.15
C LEU A 203 9.05 -0.08 -23.21
N SER A 204 7.76 -0.04 -22.91
CA SER A 204 6.71 -0.29 -23.90
C SER A 204 6.62 0.84 -24.92
N MET A 205 6.14 0.56 -26.13
CA MET A 205 5.75 1.60 -27.08
C MET A 205 4.60 2.42 -26.50
N PRO A 206 4.68 3.77 -26.48
CA PRO A 206 3.57 4.60 -26.03
C PRO A 206 2.36 4.43 -26.95
N ARG A 207 1.16 4.60 -26.39
CA ARG A 207 -0.10 4.61 -27.14
C ARG A 207 -0.07 5.71 -28.21
N ARG A 208 -0.59 5.44 -29.41
CA ARG A 208 -0.61 6.40 -30.53
C ARG A 208 -1.36 7.67 -30.16
N TYR A 209 -2.42 7.55 -29.37
CA TYR A 209 -3.13 8.69 -28.80
C TYR A 209 -2.18 9.62 -28.03
N ASP A 210 -1.39 9.06 -27.10
CA ASP A 210 -0.44 9.84 -26.30
C ASP A 210 0.71 10.40 -27.15
N VAL A 211 1.18 9.66 -28.16
CA VAL A 211 2.20 10.15 -29.10
C VAL A 211 1.74 11.42 -29.80
N LYS A 212 0.47 11.46 -30.25
CA LYS A 212 -0.13 12.62 -30.90
C LYS A 212 -0.39 13.74 -29.89
N LYS A 213 -1.11 13.45 -28.80
CA LYS A 213 -1.56 14.42 -27.80
C LYS A 213 -0.40 15.14 -27.10
N TYR A 214 0.63 14.40 -26.71
CA TYR A 214 1.77 14.92 -25.95
C TYR A 214 3.03 15.16 -26.80
N ASN A 215 2.91 15.06 -28.13
CA ASN A 215 4.00 15.25 -29.09
C ASN A 215 5.27 14.51 -28.67
N LEU A 216 5.19 13.19 -28.51
CA LEU A 216 6.25 12.40 -27.87
C LEU A 216 7.45 12.12 -28.79
N VAL A 217 7.28 12.20 -30.11
CA VAL A 217 8.32 11.84 -31.09
C VAL A 217 9.69 12.50 -30.81
N PRO A 218 9.81 13.81 -30.48
CA PRO A 218 11.09 14.42 -30.14
C PRO A 218 11.67 13.92 -28.80
N LYS A 219 10.81 13.58 -27.82
CA LYS A 219 11.23 13.06 -26.51
C LYS A 219 11.78 11.64 -26.65
N LEU A 220 11.06 10.78 -27.38
CA LEU A 220 11.46 9.38 -27.64
C LEU A 220 12.82 9.25 -28.34
N LYS A 221 13.19 10.21 -29.21
CA LYS A 221 14.51 10.25 -29.86
C LYS A 221 15.67 10.55 -28.89
N LYS A 222 15.37 11.14 -27.73
CA LYS A 222 16.37 11.49 -26.72
C LYS A 222 16.72 10.31 -25.81
N ILE A 223 15.81 9.37 -25.61
CA ILE A 223 16.02 8.14 -24.83
C ILE A 223 17.29 7.43 -25.29
N ASP A 224 18.20 7.16 -24.35
CA ASP A 224 19.46 6.48 -24.55
C ASP A 224 19.77 5.51 -23.41
N LYS A 225 20.95 4.89 -23.42
CA LYS A 225 21.32 3.90 -22.40
C LYS A 225 21.49 4.50 -21.01
N SER A 226 21.88 5.78 -20.91
CA SER A 226 22.02 6.45 -19.63
C SER A 226 20.65 6.66 -19.01
N TYR A 227 19.64 6.98 -19.83
CA TYR A 227 18.26 7.07 -19.40
C TYR A 227 17.72 5.74 -18.82
N LEU A 228 17.94 4.62 -19.50
CA LEU A 228 17.51 3.30 -18.99
C LEU A 228 18.16 2.94 -17.66
N LYS A 229 19.45 3.27 -17.50
CA LYS A 229 20.18 3.06 -16.24
C LYS A 229 19.63 3.94 -15.12
N GLU A 230 19.27 5.19 -15.45
CA GLU A 230 18.69 6.11 -14.48
C GLU A 230 17.35 5.60 -13.97
N ILE A 231 16.48 5.10 -14.87
CA ILE A 231 15.23 4.45 -14.48
C ILE A 231 15.50 3.30 -13.52
N ARG A 232 16.37 2.34 -13.89
CA ARG A 232 16.71 1.21 -13.01
C ARG A 232 17.23 1.67 -11.65
N ARG A 233 18.11 2.69 -11.64
CA ARG A 233 18.65 3.26 -10.39
C ARG A 233 17.55 3.84 -9.51
N GLN A 234 16.60 4.57 -10.09
CA GLN A 234 15.49 5.16 -9.35
C GLN A 234 14.50 4.10 -8.88
N THR A 235 14.18 3.09 -9.70
CA THR A 235 13.33 1.97 -9.28
C THR A 235 13.95 1.24 -8.09
N ASN A 236 15.21 0.81 -8.20
CA ASN A 236 15.88 0.08 -7.12
C ASN A 236 15.99 0.89 -5.83
N LYS A 237 16.23 2.20 -5.94
CA LYS A 237 16.36 3.08 -4.79
C LYS A 237 15.06 3.25 -4.00
N ASN A 238 13.92 3.11 -4.67
CA ASN A 238 12.61 3.38 -4.07
C ASN A 238 11.76 2.10 -3.94
N THR A 239 12.37 0.91 -4.07
CA THR A 239 11.64 -0.36 -4.02
C THR A 239 10.91 -0.55 -2.70
N GLU A 240 11.59 -0.41 -1.56
CA GLU A 240 10.98 -0.55 -0.23
C GLU A 240 9.85 0.45 -0.03
N TRP A 241 10.08 1.71 -0.38
CA TRP A 241 9.03 2.71 -0.30
C TRP A 241 7.83 2.38 -1.20
N ALA A 242 8.07 1.84 -2.39
CA ALA A 242 6.99 1.44 -3.28
C ALA A 242 6.21 0.23 -2.74
N TYR A 243 6.88 -0.68 -2.04
CA TYR A 243 6.27 -1.80 -1.33
C TYR A 243 5.37 -1.30 -0.20
N ASP A 244 5.88 -0.42 0.67
CA ASP A 244 5.13 0.13 1.80
C ASP A 244 3.83 0.83 1.35
N ILE A 245 3.93 1.68 0.32
CA ILE A 245 2.74 2.35 -0.23
C ILE A 245 1.79 1.35 -0.89
N SER A 246 2.31 0.30 -1.54
CA SER A 246 1.44 -0.75 -2.11
C SER A 246 0.64 -1.46 -1.04
N LYS A 247 1.25 -1.75 0.11
CA LYS A 247 0.58 -2.34 1.27
C LYS A 247 -0.50 -1.40 1.82
N ILE A 248 -0.20 -0.12 1.97
CA ILE A 248 -1.19 0.89 2.38
C ILE A 248 -2.36 0.94 1.38
N ILE A 249 -2.10 0.90 0.07
CA ILE A 249 -3.16 0.91 -0.94
C ILE A 249 -4.00 -0.36 -0.86
N HIS A 250 -3.36 -1.53 -0.73
CA HIS A 250 -4.03 -2.80 -0.50
C HIS A 250 -4.97 -2.70 0.70
N ASP A 251 -4.45 -2.32 1.86
CA ASP A 251 -5.22 -2.25 3.09
C ASP A 251 -6.36 -1.23 2.99
N ASN A 252 -6.17 -0.11 2.27
CA ASN A 252 -7.25 0.83 2.00
C ASN A 252 -8.35 0.27 1.08
N ILE A 253 -8.00 -0.57 0.10
CA ILE A 253 -8.98 -1.22 -0.80
C ILE A 253 -9.81 -2.27 -0.04
N TYR A 254 -9.17 -3.03 0.86
CA TYR A 254 -9.78 -4.18 1.51
C TYR A 254 -10.30 -3.90 2.93
N SER A 255 -9.84 -2.85 3.62
CA SER A 255 -10.28 -2.49 4.99
C SER A 255 -11.78 -2.26 5.12
N GLY A 256 -12.45 -1.83 4.04
CA GLY A 256 -13.90 -1.66 3.99
C GLY A 256 -14.68 -2.97 3.84
N LEU A 257 -14.04 -4.08 3.47
CA LEU A 257 -14.67 -5.39 3.34
C LEU A 257 -14.78 -6.04 4.73
N THR A 258 -15.68 -5.53 5.57
CA THR A 258 -16.03 -6.18 6.83
C THR A 258 -17.38 -6.86 6.70
N VAL A 259 -17.65 -7.85 7.53
CA VAL A 259 -18.99 -8.46 7.61
C VAL A 259 -20.05 -7.39 7.91
N GLU A 260 -19.71 -6.43 8.77
CA GLU A 260 -20.60 -5.30 9.10
C GLU A 260 -20.93 -4.44 7.89
N ASN A 261 -19.92 -4.04 7.12
CA ASN A 261 -20.12 -3.16 5.97
C ASN A 261 -20.80 -3.88 4.80
N LEU A 262 -20.54 -5.17 4.60
CA LEU A 262 -21.07 -5.92 3.47
C LEU A 262 -22.47 -6.49 3.71
N ILE A 263 -22.80 -6.82 4.97
CA ILE A 263 -23.99 -7.62 5.30
C ILE A 263 -24.90 -6.89 6.30
N GLY A 264 -24.30 -6.16 7.23
CA GLY A 264 -24.97 -5.37 8.25
C GLY A 264 -24.43 -5.65 9.66
N THR A 265 -24.96 -4.92 10.62
CA THR A 265 -24.60 -5.03 12.05
C THR A 265 -25.22 -6.28 12.71
N GLU A 266 -24.81 -6.59 13.94
CA GLU A 266 -25.41 -7.67 14.74
C GLU A 266 -26.92 -7.53 14.91
N ASP A 267 -27.41 -6.29 14.98
CA ASP A 267 -28.81 -5.98 15.24
C ASP A 267 -29.64 -5.80 13.95
N LYS A 268 -28.99 -5.49 12.83
CA LYS A 268 -29.68 -5.07 11.61
C LYS A 268 -28.87 -5.38 10.36
N LEU A 269 -29.49 -6.11 9.43
CA LEU A 269 -28.97 -6.32 8.08
C LEU A 269 -29.14 -5.07 7.21
N HIS A 270 -28.28 -4.90 6.21
CA HIS A 270 -28.48 -3.90 5.16
C HIS A 270 -29.74 -4.21 4.34
N GLU A 271 -30.35 -3.18 3.77
CA GLU A 271 -31.62 -3.34 3.04
C GLU A 271 -31.44 -4.17 1.77
N SER A 272 -30.34 -4.00 1.03
CA SER A 272 -30.01 -4.85 -0.12
C SER A 272 -29.84 -6.31 0.23
N VAL A 273 -29.30 -6.61 1.41
CA VAL A 273 -29.08 -7.97 1.88
C VAL A 273 -30.42 -8.62 2.13
N ILE A 274 -31.38 -7.89 2.70
CA ILE A 274 -32.76 -8.36 2.90
C ILE A 274 -33.43 -8.64 1.55
N GLU A 275 -33.27 -7.75 0.56
CA GLU A 275 -33.80 -7.97 -0.79
C GLU A 275 -33.18 -9.19 -1.47
N LEU A 276 -31.85 -9.30 -1.42
CA LEU A 276 -31.10 -10.42 -1.97
C LEU A 276 -31.48 -11.74 -1.32
N LEU A 277 -31.62 -11.79 0.00
CA LEU A 277 -32.13 -12.97 0.72
C LEU A 277 -33.51 -13.39 0.16
N GLY A 278 -34.38 -12.43 -0.12
CA GLY A 278 -35.67 -12.66 -0.76
C GLY A 278 -35.58 -13.32 -2.15
N GLU A 279 -34.54 -13.03 -2.94
CA GLU A 279 -34.29 -13.69 -4.24
C GLU A 279 -33.92 -15.17 -4.11
N TYR A 280 -33.35 -15.56 -2.96
CA TYR A 280 -32.96 -16.93 -2.62
C TYR A 280 -33.99 -17.64 -1.73
N ASP A 281 -35.20 -17.09 -1.58
CA ASP A 281 -36.25 -17.60 -0.68
C ASP A 281 -35.82 -17.68 0.80
N LEU A 282 -34.90 -16.80 1.23
CA LEU A 282 -34.38 -16.71 2.59
C LEU A 282 -35.03 -15.57 3.39
N THR A 283 -35.08 -15.72 4.72
CA THR A 283 -35.62 -14.70 5.62
C THR A 283 -34.51 -13.83 6.22
N GLU A 284 -34.89 -12.69 6.79
CA GLU A 284 -33.96 -11.83 7.55
C GLU A 284 -33.31 -12.57 8.74
N GLU A 285 -34.03 -13.54 9.35
CA GLU A 285 -33.47 -14.40 10.41
C GLU A 285 -32.35 -15.30 9.85
N ASP A 286 -32.52 -15.83 8.64
CA ASP A 286 -31.50 -16.63 7.96
C ASP A 286 -30.29 -15.76 7.59
N GLY A 287 -30.53 -14.54 7.14
CA GLY A 287 -29.50 -13.54 6.90
C GLY A 287 -28.65 -13.25 8.15
N GLN A 288 -29.28 -13.08 9.31
CA GLN A 288 -28.56 -12.87 10.57
C GLN A 288 -27.73 -14.09 10.98
N LYS A 289 -28.21 -15.31 10.71
CA LYS A 289 -27.42 -16.54 10.93
C LYS A 289 -26.22 -16.60 9.98
N ILE A 290 -26.41 -16.27 8.69
CA ILE A 290 -25.35 -16.22 7.69
C ILE A 290 -24.28 -15.20 8.10
N ARG A 291 -24.70 -14.00 8.54
CA ARG A 291 -23.80 -12.96 9.07
C ARG A 291 -22.96 -13.49 10.23
N ALA A 292 -23.59 -14.12 11.22
CA ALA A 292 -22.90 -14.68 12.38
C ALA A 292 -21.86 -15.74 11.96
N LYS A 293 -22.23 -16.66 11.07
CA LYS A 293 -21.32 -17.67 10.50
C LYS A 293 -20.13 -17.04 9.78
N LEU A 294 -20.34 -15.94 9.07
CA LEU A 294 -19.27 -15.23 8.37
C LEU A 294 -18.31 -14.54 9.32
N GLN A 295 -18.83 -13.92 10.38
CA GLN A 295 -17.99 -13.30 11.39
C GLN A 295 -17.14 -14.35 12.12
N GLU A 296 -17.75 -15.48 12.52
CA GLU A 296 -17.05 -16.61 13.14
C GLU A 296 -15.97 -17.17 12.21
N ALA A 297 -16.29 -17.43 10.95
CA ALA A 297 -15.32 -17.93 9.96
C ALA A 297 -14.16 -16.95 9.72
N LEU A 298 -14.41 -15.63 9.78
CA LEU A 298 -13.37 -14.62 9.65
C LEU A 298 -12.48 -14.58 10.91
N ASP A 299 -13.09 -14.60 12.09
CA ASP A 299 -12.39 -14.58 13.38
C ASP A 299 -11.52 -15.83 13.59
N GLU A 300 -11.95 -16.98 13.06
CA GLU A 300 -11.22 -18.25 13.08
C GLU A 300 -10.19 -18.39 11.94
N GLY A 301 -10.13 -17.42 11.02
CA GLY A 301 -9.23 -17.46 9.86
C GLY A 301 -9.62 -18.48 8.79
N GLU A 302 -10.83 -19.08 8.85
CA GLU A 302 -11.37 -19.97 7.82
C GLU A 302 -11.64 -19.24 6.49
N ILE A 303 -11.80 -17.92 6.52
CA ILE A 303 -11.90 -17.06 5.36
C ILE A 303 -11.00 -15.84 5.54
N LEU A 304 -10.59 -15.23 4.42
CA LEU A 304 -9.83 -13.99 4.39
C LEU A 304 -10.79 -12.81 4.21
N GLN A 305 -10.31 -11.60 4.51
CA GLN A 305 -11.13 -10.39 4.43
C GLN A 305 -11.67 -10.14 3.01
N ASP A 306 -10.87 -10.44 1.98
CA ASP A 306 -11.23 -10.34 0.57
C ASP A 306 -12.14 -11.48 0.07
N THR A 307 -12.31 -12.55 0.85
CA THR A 307 -13.18 -13.69 0.51
C THR A 307 -14.53 -13.69 1.22
N ILE A 308 -14.82 -12.71 2.09
CA ILE A 308 -16.11 -12.57 2.79
C ILE A 308 -17.28 -12.61 1.82
N ARG A 309 -17.22 -11.83 0.74
CA ARG A 309 -18.27 -11.78 -0.29
C ARG A 309 -18.51 -13.15 -0.93
N ARG A 310 -17.44 -13.88 -1.25
CA ARG A 310 -17.55 -15.22 -1.84
C ARG A 310 -18.21 -16.20 -0.89
N ARG A 311 -17.83 -16.18 0.39
CA ARG A 311 -18.46 -17.03 1.40
C ARG A 311 -19.93 -16.66 1.60
N PHE A 312 -20.27 -15.38 1.57
CA PHE A 312 -21.64 -14.90 1.64
C PHE A 312 -22.48 -15.42 0.46
N GLU A 313 -22.02 -15.26 -0.78
CA GLU A 313 -22.67 -15.78 -1.98
C GLU A 313 -22.88 -17.30 -1.92
N TYR A 314 -21.89 -18.03 -1.40
CA TYR A 314 -22.01 -19.48 -1.18
C TYR A 314 -23.09 -19.82 -0.15
N LEU A 315 -23.16 -19.08 0.97
CA LEU A 315 -24.13 -19.30 2.04
C LEU A 315 -25.55 -18.90 1.66
N LEU A 316 -25.74 -17.95 0.73
CA LEU A 316 -27.06 -17.68 0.13
C LEU A 316 -27.60 -18.91 -0.60
N LEU A 317 -26.73 -19.66 -1.27
CA LEU A 317 -27.08 -20.90 -1.97
C LEU A 317 -27.14 -22.12 -1.03
N ASN A 318 -26.37 -22.09 0.07
CA ASN A 318 -26.18 -23.22 0.99
C ASN A 318 -26.26 -22.74 2.46
N PRO A 319 -27.42 -22.23 2.92
CA PRO A 319 -27.56 -21.59 4.25
C PRO A 319 -27.27 -22.54 5.42
N GLU A 320 -27.51 -23.84 5.21
CA GLU A 320 -27.31 -24.90 6.18
C GLU A 320 -25.88 -25.47 6.20
N ALA A 321 -24.94 -24.94 5.40
CA ALA A 321 -23.55 -25.36 5.48
C ALA A 321 -23.00 -25.08 6.89
N GLU A 322 -22.45 -26.10 7.54
CA GLU A 322 -21.85 -26.02 8.88
C GLU A 322 -20.32 -25.93 8.78
N ALA A 323 -19.69 -25.30 9.80
CA ALA A 323 -18.23 -25.33 9.96
C ALA A 323 -17.74 -26.77 10.12
N LEU A 324 -16.51 -27.05 9.66
CA LEU A 324 -16.03 -28.42 9.58
C LEU A 324 -15.75 -29.01 10.97
N ALA A 325 -16.33 -30.18 11.22
CA ALA A 325 -15.74 -31.15 12.14
C ALA A 325 -14.74 -32.00 11.32
N GLY A 326 -13.48 -31.99 11.72
CA GLY A 326 -12.35 -32.47 10.92
C GLY A 326 -12.35 -33.95 10.46
N ASP A 327 -11.30 -34.22 9.69
CA ASP A 327 -10.59 -35.50 9.48
C ASP A 327 -10.80 -36.34 8.20
N ASP A 328 -11.66 -35.97 7.25
CA ASP A 328 -11.75 -36.73 5.97
C ASP A 328 -11.88 -35.80 4.75
N THR A 329 -10.78 -35.20 4.31
CA THR A 329 -10.70 -34.51 3.01
C THR A 329 -10.00 -35.40 1.99
N GLU A 330 -10.67 -35.71 0.88
CA GLU A 330 -10.01 -36.29 -0.29
C GLU A 330 -8.97 -35.28 -0.83
N GLU A 331 -7.76 -35.74 -1.19
CA GLU A 331 -6.73 -34.89 -1.80
C GLU A 331 -7.31 -34.12 -3.01
N GLY A 332 -7.14 -32.80 -3.00
CA GLY A 332 -7.61 -31.92 -4.08
C GLY A 332 -9.06 -31.45 -3.98
N GLN A 333 -9.73 -31.59 -2.82
CA GLN A 333 -11.06 -31.02 -2.56
C GLN A 333 -11.03 -29.96 -1.45
N CYS A 334 -11.87 -28.94 -1.62
CA CYS A 334 -12.07 -27.90 -0.63
C CYS A 334 -12.62 -28.55 0.63
N PRO A 335 -12.02 -28.31 1.81
CA PRO A 335 -12.49 -28.95 3.02
C PRO A 335 -13.91 -28.49 3.36
N TYR A 336 -14.24 -27.22 3.11
CA TYR A 336 -15.56 -26.67 3.44
C TYR A 336 -16.68 -27.05 2.46
N CYS A 337 -16.49 -26.82 1.16
CA CYS A 337 -17.56 -27.04 0.17
C CYS A 337 -17.43 -28.35 -0.64
N HIS A 338 -16.38 -29.15 -0.41
CA HIS A 338 -16.03 -30.37 -1.15
C HIS A 338 -15.92 -30.18 -2.68
N GLY A 339 -15.72 -28.94 -3.12
CA GLY A 339 -15.47 -28.62 -4.53
C GLY A 339 -14.04 -28.95 -4.93
N GLU A 340 -13.82 -29.27 -6.20
CA GLU A 340 -12.47 -29.50 -6.73
C GLU A 340 -11.60 -28.24 -6.56
N LEU A 341 -10.39 -28.41 -6.04
CA LEU A 341 -9.41 -27.34 -5.87
C LEU A 341 -8.45 -27.27 -7.05
N GLN A 342 -8.02 -26.05 -7.35
CA GLN A 342 -6.79 -25.82 -8.10
C GLN A 342 -5.67 -25.64 -7.08
N TYR A 343 -4.55 -26.34 -7.29
CA TYR A 343 -3.46 -26.48 -6.31
C TYR A 343 -2.68 -25.19 -6.00
N ASP A 344 -2.97 -24.09 -6.71
CA ASP A 344 -2.19 -22.84 -6.67
C ASP A 344 -3.01 -21.64 -6.13
N LEU A 345 -4.20 -21.88 -5.56
CA LEU A 345 -5.07 -20.81 -5.07
C LEU A 345 -4.97 -20.65 -3.56
N GLU A 346 -5.05 -19.39 -3.09
CA GLU A 346 -5.06 -19.09 -1.65
C GLU A 346 -6.40 -19.42 -1.00
N SER A 347 -7.49 -19.29 -1.76
CA SER A 347 -8.84 -19.56 -1.29
C SER A 347 -9.65 -20.37 -2.30
N CYS A 348 -10.60 -21.16 -1.79
CA CYS A 348 -11.52 -21.91 -2.63
C CYS A 348 -12.38 -20.97 -3.49
N GLU A 349 -12.34 -21.12 -4.82
CA GLU A 349 -13.14 -20.29 -5.75
C GLU A 349 -14.65 -20.44 -5.58
N ILE A 350 -15.11 -21.54 -4.97
CA ILE A 350 -16.54 -21.84 -4.81
C ILE A 350 -17.09 -21.20 -3.53
N CYS A 351 -16.36 -21.28 -2.41
CA CYS A 351 -16.87 -20.88 -1.10
C CYS A 351 -15.99 -19.89 -0.33
N GLY A 352 -14.84 -19.49 -0.86
CA GLY A 352 -13.93 -18.53 -0.24
C GLY A 352 -13.17 -19.07 0.97
N TYR A 353 -13.20 -20.38 1.23
CA TYR A 353 -12.42 -21.01 2.31
C TYR A 353 -10.92 -20.79 2.10
N ASN A 354 -10.26 -20.31 3.13
CA ASN A 354 -8.81 -20.14 3.20
C ASN A 354 -8.13 -21.51 3.21
N LEU A 355 -7.51 -21.89 2.10
CA LEU A 355 -6.91 -23.22 1.93
C LEU A 355 -5.69 -23.44 2.83
N TYR A 356 -5.20 -22.38 3.47
CA TYR A 356 -4.10 -22.41 4.42
C TYR A 356 -4.54 -22.49 5.89
N ALA A 357 -5.85 -22.44 6.18
CA ALA A 357 -6.38 -22.43 7.56
C ALA A 357 -6.10 -23.72 8.35
N ASN A 358 -5.87 -24.86 7.67
CA ASN A 358 -5.74 -26.19 8.28
C ASN A 358 -4.38 -26.88 8.01
N ILE A 359 -3.35 -26.15 7.59
CA ILE A 359 -2.01 -26.74 7.50
C ILE A 359 -1.45 -26.87 8.91
N ASP A 360 -1.64 -28.03 9.52
CA ASP A 360 -1.00 -28.45 10.78
C ASP A 360 0.52 -28.24 10.68
N GLU A 361 1.15 -27.82 11.78
CA GLU A 361 2.60 -27.62 12.01
C GLU A 361 3.50 -28.87 11.76
N THR A 362 3.03 -29.87 11.01
CA THR A 362 3.72 -31.15 10.77
C THR A 362 3.95 -31.49 9.29
N THR A 363 3.50 -30.68 8.34
CA THR A 363 3.93 -30.79 6.94
C THR A 363 5.15 -29.92 6.67
N THR A 364 6.33 -30.55 6.84
CA THR A 364 7.66 -30.25 6.28
C THR A 364 7.95 -28.83 5.80
N GLU A 365 9.07 -28.28 6.27
CA GLU A 365 9.83 -27.05 5.88
C GLU A 365 9.72 -26.59 4.40
N GLU A 366 9.29 -27.43 3.46
CA GLU A 366 9.00 -27.07 2.07
C GLU A 366 7.72 -26.21 1.91
N GLY A 367 6.72 -26.30 2.80
CA GLY A 367 5.45 -25.55 2.69
C GLY A 367 5.48 -24.13 3.27
N GLU A 368 6.34 -23.86 4.26
CA GLU A 368 6.55 -22.51 4.80
C GLU A 368 7.53 -21.70 3.93
N ASP A 369 8.54 -22.36 3.37
CA ASP A 369 9.36 -21.79 2.29
C ASP A 369 8.47 -21.42 1.09
N GLU A 370 7.47 -22.24 0.70
CA GLU A 370 6.54 -21.89 -0.38
C GLU A 370 5.60 -20.71 -0.04
N ARG A 371 5.18 -20.51 1.21
CA ARG A 371 4.40 -19.31 1.62
C ARG A 371 5.25 -18.03 1.59
N GLN A 372 6.48 -18.09 2.09
CA GLN A 372 7.40 -16.96 1.95
C GLN A 372 7.73 -16.74 0.49
N ILE A 373 7.91 -17.79 -0.31
CA ILE A 373 8.20 -17.72 -1.74
C ILE A 373 6.98 -17.28 -2.57
N ASP A 374 5.72 -17.54 -2.26
CA ASP A 374 4.58 -17.03 -3.06
C ASP A 374 4.22 -15.58 -2.70
N GLN A 375 4.31 -15.19 -1.42
CA GLN A 375 4.20 -13.79 -1.01
C GLN A 375 5.42 -12.96 -1.42
N GLN A 376 6.62 -13.55 -1.39
CA GLN A 376 7.83 -12.96 -1.96
C GLN A 376 7.83 -13.02 -3.48
N THR A 377 7.37 -14.04 -4.20
CA THR A 377 7.40 -14.09 -5.68
C THR A 377 6.31 -13.25 -6.34
N GLY A 378 5.23 -12.93 -5.63
CA GLY A 378 4.33 -11.84 -5.99
C GLY A 378 5.00 -10.45 -5.94
N LEU A 379 6.09 -10.31 -5.17
CA LEU A 379 6.79 -9.08 -4.79
C LEU A 379 8.32 -9.10 -5.00
N GLU A 380 8.91 -10.13 -5.63
CA GLU A 380 10.36 -10.36 -5.64
C GLU A 380 10.98 -9.51 -6.73
N VAL A 381 11.45 -8.35 -6.30
CA VAL A 381 12.58 -7.68 -6.89
C VAL A 381 13.83 -8.44 -6.44
N GLU A 382 14.28 -9.41 -7.24
CA GLU A 382 15.68 -9.87 -7.15
C GLU A 382 16.59 -8.66 -7.42
N PHE A 383 17.19 -8.02 -6.40
CA PHE A 383 18.37 -7.20 -6.62
C PHE A 383 19.33 -7.13 -5.41
N LEU A 384 20.51 -7.72 -5.63
CA LEU A 384 21.69 -7.68 -4.77
C LEU A 384 22.19 -6.27 -4.42
N GLU A 385 22.64 -6.17 -3.18
CA GLU A 385 23.31 -5.06 -2.50
C GLU A 385 24.53 -4.48 -3.24
N SER A 386 24.67 -3.15 -3.18
CA SER A 386 25.90 -2.47 -2.80
C SER A 386 25.69 -0.95 -2.84
N ILE A 387 25.72 -0.29 -1.68
CA ILE A 387 25.83 1.16 -1.56
C ILE A 387 27.16 1.51 -0.89
N ASP A 388 27.84 2.45 -1.54
CA ASP A 388 29.10 3.10 -1.19
C ASP A 388 28.79 4.28 -0.23
N THR A 389 29.28 4.24 1.02
CA THR A 389 29.03 5.27 2.05
C THR A 389 30.30 6.02 2.45
N ASP A 390 30.72 6.98 1.63
CA ASP A 390 31.72 7.98 2.02
C ASP A 390 31.01 9.19 2.66
N THR A 391 30.97 9.34 3.99
CA THR A 391 31.09 10.64 4.73
C THR A 391 30.91 10.63 6.26
N TYR A 392 30.61 9.50 6.92
CA TYR A 392 30.70 9.40 8.39
C TYR A 392 31.86 8.47 8.75
N ASP A 393 32.46 8.65 9.94
CA ASP A 393 33.25 7.57 10.54
C ASP A 393 32.22 6.50 10.93
N VAL A 394 31.94 5.61 9.96
CA VAL A 394 30.84 4.65 9.97
C VAL A 394 30.87 3.82 11.26
N ASP A 395 32.07 3.58 11.77
CA ASP A 395 32.34 2.82 12.98
C ASP A 395 31.75 3.48 14.25
N GLU A 396 31.81 4.82 14.40
CA GLU A 396 31.29 5.49 15.61
C GLU A 396 29.76 5.57 15.65
N VAL A 397 29.12 5.72 14.49
CA VAL A 397 27.65 5.74 14.38
C VAL A 397 27.08 4.34 14.61
N TYR A 398 27.73 3.32 14.03
CA TYR A 398 27.39 1.92 14.28
C TYR A 398 27.50 1.60 15.78
N ASP A 399 28.60 1.97 16.44
CA ASP A 399 28.84 1.63 17.84
C ASP A 399 27.78 2.18 18.81
N ALA A 400 27.18 3.35 18.55
CA ALA A 400 26.13 3.91 19.41
C ALA A 400 24.75 3.32 19.19
N GLN A 401 24.35 3.15 17.93
CA GLN A 401 23.08 2.49 17.61
C GLN A 401 23.12 1.06 18.14
N PHE A 402 24.30 0.44 18.08
CA PHE A 402 24.59 -0.84 18.68
C PHE A 402 24.54 -0.82 20.22
N GLU A 403 25.11 0.19 20.91
CA GLU A 403 24.97 0.34 22.36
C GLU A 403 23.50 0.49 22.81
N VAL A 404 22.68 1.25 22.06
CA VAL A 404 21.25 1.44 22.35
C VAL A 404 20.49 0.13 22.15
N ALA A 405 20.68 -0.52 20.99
CA ALA A 405 20.07 -1.82 20.68
C ALA A 405 20.48 -2.91 21.68
N VAL A 406 21.74 -2.91 22.14
CA VAL A 406 22.23 -3.80 23.21
C VAL A 406 21.49 -3.55 24.52
N ASN A 407 21.22 -2.31 24.89
CA ASN A 407 20.52 -2.02 26.15
C ASN A 407 19.02 -2.32 26.06
N GLU A 408 18.38 -2.06 24.92
CA GLU A 408 16.98 -2.42 24.67
C GLU A 408 16.78 -3.94 24.66
N ALA A 409 17.67 -4.68 23.99
CA ALA A 409 17.67 -6.13 24.03
C ALA A 409 17.90 -6.68 25.45
N LEU A 410 18.77 -6.05 26.24
CA LEU A 410 18.97 -6.43 27.65
C LEU A 410 17.78 -6.08 28.55
N GLU A 411 16.98 -5.07 28.22
CA GLU A 411 15.76 -4.69 28.94
C GLU A 411 14.65 -5.72 28.73
N LEU A 412 14.37 -6.06 27.46
CA LEU A 412 13.37 -7.09 27.11
C LEU A 412 13.65 -8.42 27.82
N ILE A 413 14.93 -8.80 27.95
CA ILE A 413 15.30 -10.05 28.61
C ILE A 413 15.21 -9.96 30.17
N ASP A 414 15.30 -8.77 30.79
CA ASP A 414 15.17 -8.61 32.25
C ASP A 414 13.69 -8.58 32.71
N ILE A 415 12.75 -8.27 31.82
CA ILE A 415 11.29 -8.26 32.08
C ILE A 415 10.76 -9.67 32.39
N TYR A 416 11.34 -10.72 31.79
CA TYR A 416 10.97 -12.12 32.06
C TYR A 416 12.14 -12.91 32.69
N PRO A 417 12.56 -12.60 33.93
CA PRO A 417 13.83 -13.09 34.49
C PRO A 417 13.83 -14.58 34.87
N ASN A 418 12.66 -15.23 34.86
CA ASN A 418 12.44 -16.61 35.28
C ASN A 418 11.81 -17.48 34.18
N GLU A 419 11.53 -16.91 33.00
CA GLU A 419 10.94 -17.60 31.86
C GLU A 419 11.95 -17.57 30.71
N PRO A 420 12.10 -18.66 29.92
CA PRO A 420 12.85 -18.58 28.69
C PRO A 420 12.11 -17.61 27.75
N LEU A 421 12.65 -16.42 27.52
CA LEU A 421 12.18 -15.60 26.39
C LEU A 421 12.54 -16.34 25.12
N LYS A 422 11.52 -16.68 24.34
CA LYS A 422 11.65 -16.78 22.89
C LYS A 422 11.71 -15.34 22.40
N ILE A 423 12.90 -14.89 22.00
CA ILE A 423 13.03 -13.60 21.34
C ILE A 423 12.74 -13.89 19.89
N ASP A 424 11.57 -13.49 19.43
CA ASP A 424 11.33 -13.42 18.00
C ASP A 424 12.23 -12.32 17.44
N ILE A 425 13.04 -12.65 16.45
CA ILE A 425 14.09 -11.76 15.92
C ILE A 425 13.45 -10.50 15.30
N GLU A 426 12.17 -10.57 14.96
CA GLU A 426 11.38 -9.51 14.37
C GLU A 426 10.95 -8.41 15.37
N GLU A 427 10.82 -8.69 16.68
CA GLU A 427 10.27 -7.73 17.67
C GLU A 427 11.27 -6.64 18.11
N VAL A 428 12.52 -6.68 17.65
CA VAL A 428 13.50 -5.63 17.91
C VAL A 428 14.01 -5.14 16.57
N HIS A 429 13.46 -4.02 16.11
CA HIS A 429 13.68 -3.38 14.79
C HIS A 429 15.16 -3.12 14.40
N HIS A 430 16.13 -3.48 15.23
CA HIS A 430 17.58 -3.34 15.01
C HIS A 430 18.39 -4.64 15.13
N ILE A 431 17.75 -5.81 15.32
CA ILE A 431 18.45 -7.12 15.38
C ILE A 431 18.69 -7.73 13.99
N ALA A 432 18.11 -7.16 12.93
CA ALA A 432 18.17 -7.67 11.56
C ALA A 432 19.60 -7.88 10.99
N ASP A 433 20.64 -7.22 11.53
CA ASP A 433 22.01 -7.35 11.03
C ASP A 433 22.80 -8.56 11.60
N ASN A 434 22.19 -9.49 12.35
CA ASN A 434 22.88 -10.67 12.90
C ASN A 434 24.13 -10.35 13.79
N THR A 435 24.34 -9.11 14.24
CA THR A 435 25.56 -8.68 14.96
C THR A 435 25.38 -8.52 16.47
N VAL A 436 24.19 -8.12 16.94
CA VAL A 436 23.91 -7.80 18.36
C VAL A 436 23.97 -9.05 19.25
N ILE A 437 23.28 -10.12 18.86
CA ILE A 437 23.23 -11.37 19.64
C ILE A 437 24.62 -12.02 19.75
N PRO A 438 25.39 -12.21 18.66
CA PRO A 438 26.78 -12.68 18.77
C PRO A 438 27.64 -11.82 19.68
N TYR A 439 27.54 -10.49 19.61
CA TYR A 439 28.30 -9.61 20.50
C TYR A 439 27.89 -9.74 21.97
N LEU A 440 26.60 -9.83 22.28
CA LEU A 440 26.11 -10.04 23.63
C LEU A 440 26.64 -11.37 24.21
N ILE A 441 26.75 -12.41 23.38
CA ILE A 441 27.33 -13.71 23.73
C ILE A 441 28.85 -13.60 23.91
N GLU A 442 29.56 -13.01 22.94
CA GLU A 442 31.03 -12.84 22.96
C GLU A 442 31.50 -12.02 24.15
N ASN A 443 30.75 -10.97 24.51
CA ASN A 443 31.04 -10.14 25.67
C ASN A 443 30.50 -10.74 26.98
N GLY A 444 29.83 -11.90 26.92
CA GLY A 444 29.28 -12.60 28.07
C GLY A 444 28.21 -11.79 28.80
N PHE A 445 27.47 -10.95 28.09
CA PHE A 445 26.30 -10.24 28.61
C PHE A 445 25.08 -11.16 28.65
N VAL A 446 24.97 -12.10 27.72
CA VAL A 446 23.98 -13.18 27.71
C VAL A 446 24.66 -14.56 27.59
N GLU A 447 24.00 -15.60 28.07
CA GLU A 447 24.37 -17.01 27.88
C GLU A 447 23.28 -17.70 27.06
N GLN A 448 23.65 -18.37 25.96
CA GLN A 448 22.76 -19.21 25.15
C GLN A 448 22.50 -20.51 25.93
N LYS A 449 21.23 -20.87 26.15
CA LYS A 449 20.88 -21.92 27.10
C LYS A 449 20.60 -23.30 26.53
N GLU A 450 20.13 -23.43 25.30
CA GLU A 450 20.10 -24.67 24.50
C GLU A 450 19.37 -24.37 23.19
N LYS A 451 19.51 -25.25 22.19
CA LYS A 451 18.67 -25.25 20.99
C LYS A 451 17.41 -26.02 21.36
N ASP A 452 16.26 -25.35 21.38
CA ASP A 452 14.99 -26.03 21.53
C ASP A 452 14.57 -26.53 20.14
N ASP A 453 14.05 -27.75 20.05
CA ASP A 453 13.91 -28.49 18.78
C ASP A 453 12.83 -27.91 17.84
N ILE A 454 12.19 -26.79 18.21
CA ILE A 454 11.01 -26.29 17.51
C ILE A 454 11.19 -24.84 17.00
N ASP A 455 11.64 -23.83 17.77
CA ASP A 455 11.79 -22.46 17.22
C ASP A 455 12.82 -21.59 17.98
N GLY A 456 14.05 -21.54 17.47
CA GLY A 456 15.04 -20.55 17.90
C GLY A 456 15.83 -20.87 19.18
N TYR A 457 16.72 -19.93 19.54
CA TYR A 457 17.66 -20.08 20.66
C TYR A 457 17.17 -19.32 21.90
N ALA A 458 17.18 -19.99 23.07
CA ALA A 458 16.89 -19.32 24.34
C ALA A 458 18.16 -18.63 24.90
N TYR A 459 18.05 -17.35 25.27
CA TYR A 459 19.14 -16.57 25.87
C TYR A 459 18.81 -16.13 27.29
N LYS A 460 19.82 -16.14 28.18
CA LYS A 460 19.68 -15.66 29.56
C LYS A 460 20.71 -14.57 29.85
N ILE A 461 20.28 -13.44 30.42
CA ILE A 461 21.22 -12.38 30.82
C ILE A 461 22.12 -12.89 31.95
N THR A 462 23.43 -12.75 31.76
CA THR A 462 24.42 -13.07 32.80
C THR A 462 24.46 -11.98 33.88
N LYS A 463 25.12 -12.27 35.00
CA LYS A 463 25.37 -11.24 36.03
C LYS A 463 26.19 -10.05 35.50
N LYS A 464 26.97 -10.24 34.42
CA LYS A 464 27.74 -9.18 33.75
C LYS A 464 26.83 -8.30 32.90
N GLY A 465 25.92 -8.90 32.11
CA GLY A 465 24.92 -8.17 31.33
C GLY A 465 24.02 -7.31 32.21
N ARG A 466 23.47 -7.87 33.29
CA ARG A 466 22.64 -7.11 34.25
C ARG A 466 23.38 -5.95 34.90
N ARG A 467 24.70 -6.07 35.10
CA ARG A 467 25.52 -4.97 35.65
C ARG A 467 25.77 -3.90 34.61
N HIS A 468 26.05 -4.28 33.36
CA HIS A 468 26.26 -3.36 32.26
C HIS A 468 25.01 -2.50 32.02
N TYR A 469 23.85 -3.15 31.87
CA TYR A 469 22.55 -2.49 31.73
C TYR A 469 22.26 -1.51 32.88
N LYS A 470 22.42 -1.96 34.14
CA LYS A 470 22.17 -1.10 35.32
C LYS A 470 23.16 0.05 35.51
N GLN A 471 24.31 0.02 34.83
CA GLN A 471 25.34 1.06 34.92
C GLN A 471 25.19 2.13 33.84
N ASN A 472 24.41 1.89 32.78
CA ASN A 472 24.23 2.84 31.69
C ASN A 472 22.99 3.73 31.88
N VAL A 473 23.03 4.56 32.93
CA VAL A 473 21.93 5.46 33.30
C VAL A 473 21.55 6.42 32.16
N ALA A 474 22.51 6.83 31.34
CA ALA A 474 22.27 7.69 30.18
C ALA A 474 21.46 6.96 29.10
N ALA A 475 21.84 5.73 28.74
CA ALA A 475 21.07 4.93 27.78
C ALA A 475 19.62 4.72 28.22
N ASN A 476 19.40 4.41 29.51
CA ASN A 476 18.04 4.19 30.03
C ASN A 476 17.18 5.46 30.04
N LEU A 477 17.78 6.62 30.34
CA LEU A 477 17.05 7.89 30.27
C LEU A 477 16.72 8.27 28.82
N TYR A 478 17.62 7.95 27.90
CA TYR A 478 17.44 8.20 26.47
C TYR A 478 16.35 7.31 25.87
N SER A 479 16.42 5.99 26.03
CA SER A 479 15.45 5.05 25.44
C SER A 479 14.02 5.32 25.93
N ALA A 480 13.86 5.76 27.17
CA ALA A 480 12.56 6.03 27.75
C ALA A 480 11.93 7.39 27.36
N ASN A 481 12.73 8.38 26.91
CA ASN A 481 12.25 9.77 26.81
C ASN A 481 12.73 10.58 25.59
N LEU A 482 13.65 10.05 24.78
CA LEU A 482 14.34 10.80 23.71
C LEU A 482 14.34 10.03 22.39
N GLN A 483 13.22 9.39 22.05
CA GLN A 483 13.09 8.60 20.83
C GLN A 483 13.28 9.49 19.59
N GLY A 484 14.18 9.06 18.70
CA GLY A 484 14.54 9.76 17.47
C GLY A 484 15.48 10.96 17.61
N LEU A 485 15.98 11.28 18.81
CA LEU A 485 16.99 12.32 19.03
C LEU A 485 18.42 11.77 18.94
N ASP A 486 19.45 12.61 18.90
CA ASP A 486 20.84 12.13 18.83
C ASP A 486 21.35 11.69 20.22
N TYR A 487 21.58 10.37 20.38
CA TYR A 487 22.07 9.79 21.62
C TYR A 487 23.44 10.33 22.05
N TYR A 488 24.37 10.63 21.12
CA TYR A 488 25.69 11.14 21.48
C TYR A 488 25.62 12.58 22.00
N LYS A 489 24.81 13.41 21.37
CA LYS A 489 24.54 14.77 21.87
C LYS A 489 23.94 14.70 23.27
N PHE A 490 22.99 13.80 23.50
CA PHE A 490 22.43 13.58 24.83
C PHE A 490 23.47 13.04 25.82
N LYS A 491 24.24 12.00 25.46
CA LYS A 491 25.27 11.38 26.32
C LYS A 491 26.31 12.41 26.74
N LYS A 492 26.75 13.27 25.82
CA LYS A 492 27.67 14.38 26.09
C LYS A 492 27.04 15.45 27.00
N TYR A 493 25.79 15.81 26.76
CA TYR A 493 25.04 16.72 27.62
C TYR A 493 24.85 16.14 29.02
N TYR A 494 24.42 14.89 29.12
CA TYR A 494 24.25 14.13 30.35
C TYR A 494 25.55 14.10 31.16
N GLN A 495 26.68 13.74 30.54
CA GLN A 495 27.99 13.72 31.20
C GLN A 495 28.42 15.10 31.71
N SER A 496 28.05 16.17 30.99
CA SER A 496 28.41 17.54 31.36
C SER A 496 27.52 18.12 32.46
N ASN A 497 26.31 17.58 32.66
CA ASN A 497 25.29 18.12 33.56
C ASN A 497 24.88 17.17 34.71
N MET A 498 25.51 15.98 34.81
CA MET A 498 25.14 14.94 35.79
C MET A 498 25.32 15.38 37.26
N GLU A 499 26.22 16.33 37.54
CA GLU A 499 26.49 16.80 38.91
C GLU A 499 25.50 17.88 39.41
N GLU A 500 24.76 18.53 38.51
CA GLU A 500 24.01 19.77 38.83
C GLU A 500 22.48 19.61 38.83
N SER A 501 21.93 18.53 38.27
CA SER A 501 20.47 18.34 38.09
C SER A 501 19.98 16.98 38.59
N LYS A 502 18.69 16.86 38.94
CA LYS A 502 18.08 15.53 39.13
C LYS A 502 17.97 14.82 37.78
N LYS A 503 18.01 13.49 37.79
CA LYS A 503 18.02 12.66 36.57
C LYS A 503 16.86 12.96 35.61
N GLU A 504 15.67 13.18 36.14
CA GLU A 504 14.48 13.53 35.35
C GLU A 504 14.59 14.95 34.76
N GLU A 505 15.14 15.90 35.51
CA GLU A 505 15.36 17.28 35.08
C GLU A 505 16.41 17.37 33.95
N ILE A 506 17.34 16.41 33.84
CA ILE A 506 18.37 16.40 32.77
C ILE A 506 17.75 16.21 31.39
N VAL A 507 16.73 15.35 31.27
CA VAL A 507 16.05 15.09 29.99
C VAL A 507 15.24 16.32 29.57
N GLU A 508 14.45 16.88 30.48
CA GLU A 508 13.66 18.10 30.22
C GLU A 508 14.58 19.28 29.85
N ASN A 509 15.67 19.48 30.60
CA ASN A 509 16.64 20.54 30.31
C ASN A 509 17.36 20.33 28.98
N TYR A 510 17.60 19.07 28.59
CA TYR A 510 18.18 18.74 27.29
C TYR A 510 17.22 19.09 26.16
N ILE A 511 15.95 18.66 26.26
CA ILE A 511 14.91 18.98 25.27
C ILE A 511 14.73 20.50 25.17
N GLN A 512 14.61 21.21 26.29
CA GLN A 512 14.48 22.68 26.30
C GLN A 512 15.70 23.39 25.72
N SER A 513 16.91 22.88 25.97
CA SER A 513 18.14 23.40 25.36
C SER A 513 18.11 23.20 23.85
N MET A 514 17.77 22.00 23.38
CA MET A 514 17.68 21.71 21.95
C MET A 514 16.58 22.54 21.27
N GLU A 515 15.44 22.72 21.93
CA GLU A 515 14.33 23.53 21.41
C GLU A 515 14.74 24.99 21.32
N SER A 516 15.34 25.55 22.36
CA SER A 516 15.86 26.92 22.36
C SER A 516 16.93 27.14 21.28
N ASP A 517 17.84 26.17 21.11
CA ASP A 517 18.88 26.23 20.08
C ASP A 517 18.23 26.14 18.69
N ALA A 518 17.29 25.21 18.48
CA ALA A 518 16.58 25.05 17.22
C ALA A 518 15.78 26.31 16.84
N ILE A 519 15.11 26.94 17.81
CA ILE A 519 14.39 28.21 17.60
C ILE A 519 15.37 29.34 17.24
N THR A 520 16.49 29.43 17.97
CA THR A 520 17.48 30.50 17.77
C THR A 520 18.20 30.37 16.43
N GLU A 521 18.54 29.13 16.05
CA GLU A 521 19.25 28.80 14.81
C GLU A 521 18.31 28.61 13.61
N ASN A 522 17.00 28.61 13.85
CA ASN A 522 15.97 28.31 12.87
C ASN A 522 16.16 26.92 12.23
N ASP A 523 16.50 25.93 13.05
CA ASP A 523 16.71 24.52 12.67
C ASP A 523 15.39 23.74 12.74
N TYR A 524 14.70 23.68 11.60
CA TYR A 524 13.41 23.02 11.46
C TYR A 524 13.45 21.53 11.77
N ALA A 525 14.50 20.83 11.35
CA ALA A 525 14.59 19.38 11.49
C ALA A 525 14.68 19.00 12.97
N THR A 526 15.53 19.71 13.72
CA THR A 526 15.66 19.51 15.17
C THR A 526 14.36 19.87 15.90
N TYR A 527 13.70 20.97 15.53
CA TYR A 527 12.43 21.38 16.15
C TYR A 527 11.29 20.38 15.87
N ASN A 528 11.19 19.87 14.64
CA ASN A 528 10.22 18.84 14.26
C ASN A 528 10.46 17.52 15.03
N GLN A 529 11.72 17.11 15.17
CA GLN A 529 12.07 15.91 15.94
C GLN A 529 11.69 16.02 17.42
N ILE A 530 11.77 17.23 18.01
CA ILE A 530 11.32 17.49 19.39
C ILE A 530 9.81 17.37 19.50
N LEU A 531 9.04 17.92 18.55
CA LEU A 531 7.58 17.78 18.52
C LEU A 531 7.16 16.30 18.43
N LEU A 532 7.81 15.53 17.56
CA LEU A 532 7.56 14.09 17.42
C LEU A 532 7.92 13.31 18.69
N ASN A 533 9.06 13.61 19.32
CA ASN A 533 9.43 12.99 20.59
C ASN A 533 8.41 13.30 21.70
N ASN A 534 7.91 14.54 21.77
CA ASN A 534 6.89 14.93 22.75
C ASN A 534 5.57 14.17 22.53
N LEU A 535 5.18 13.93 21.28
CA LEU A 535 4.01 13.11 20.94
C LEU A 535 4.21 11.66 21.40
N LEU A 536 5.33 11.03 21.04
CA LEU A 536 5.64 9.62 21.37
C LEU A 536 5.78 9.37 22.88
N THR A 537 6.25 10.35 23.64
CA THR A 537 6.49 10.22 25.09
C THR A 537 5.32 10.66 25.94
N SER A 538 4.28 11.27 25.36
CA SER A 538 3.07 11.69 26.06
C SER A 538 2.15 10.50 26.40
N ARG A 539 2.50 9.76 27.44
CA ARG A 539 1.90 8.45 27.81
C ARG A 539 0.42 8.42 28.25
N ASN A 540 -0.43 9.43 28.02
CA ASN A 540 -1.84 9.39 28.53
C ASN A 540 -2.83 10.43 27.96
N ILE A 541 -2.67 10.91 26.73
CA ILE A 541 -3.42 12.10 26.26
C ILE A 541 -3.97 11.92 24.83
N GLU A 542 -4.43 10.72 24.48
CA GLU A 542 -5.27 10.58 23.28
C GLU A 542 -6.59 11.35 23.52
N GLY A 543 -6.81 12.41 22.74
CA GLY A 543 -8.04 13.20 22.74
C GLY A 543 -8.07 14.44 23.65
N ASP A 544 -7.00 14.78 24.36
CA ASP A 544 -6.91 16.12 24.99
C ASP A 544 -6.33 17.16 24.02
N ARG A 545 -6.94 18.34 24.10
CA ARG A 545 -6.76 19.48 23.21
C ARG A 545 -5.29 19.87 23.03
N GLU A 546 -4.46 19.77 24.08
CA GLU A 546 -3.03 20.10 23.98
C GLU A 546 -2.24 19.09 23.12
N PHE A 547 -2.58 17.80 23.18
CA PHE A 547 -1.98 16.79 22.32
C PHE A 547 -2.32 17.05 20.85
N LEU A 548 -3.59 17.33 20.55
CA LEU A 548 -4.04 17.65 19.18
C LEU A 548 -3.36 18.91 18.63
N ILE A 549 -3.10 19.90 19.49
CA ILE A 549 -2.36 21.11 19.11
C ILE A 549 -0.90 20.77 18.78
N GLN A 550 -0.23 19.94 19.59
CA GLN A 550 1.14 19.51 19.32
C GLN A 550 1.24 18.71 18.02
N LEU A 551 0.26 17.84 17.75
CA LEU A 551 0.16 17.11 16.50
C LEU A 551 0.06 18.07 15.31
N ILE A 552 -0.89 19.01 15.35
CA ILE A 552 -1.07 19.99 14.27
C ILE A 552 0.18 20.87 14.10
N LYS A 553 0.91 21.20 15.17
CA LYS A 553 2.21 21.89 15.06
C LYS A 553 3.22 21.06 14.27
N ALA A 554 3.35 19.77 14.57
CA ALA A 554 4.25 18.87 13.84
C ALA A 554 3.85 18.80 12.34
N MET A 555 2.55 18.72 12.04
CA MET A 555 2.05 18.74 10.66
C MET A 555 2.40 20.06 9.94
N ILE A 556 2.21 21.21 10.58
CA ILE A 556 2.56 22.52 10.00
C ILE A 556 4.07 22.60 9.74
N CYS A 557 4.90 22.14 10.69
CA CYS A 557 6.34 22.10 10.55
C CYS A 557 6.76 21.30 9.31
N GLN A 558 6.24 20.08 9.15
CA GLN A 558 6.54 19.22 8.01
C GLN A 558 6.06 19.80 6.67
N LEU A 559 4.84 20.34 6.62
CA LEU A 559 4.29 20.99 5.42
C LEU A 559 5.12 22.20 4.97
N ASN A 560 5.61 23.00 5.92
CA ASN A 560 6.42 24.17 5.62
C ASN A 560 7.89 23.82 5.35
N GLU A 561 8.46 22.83 6.04
CA GLU A 561 9.77 22.27 5.70
C GLU A 561 9.79 21.80 4.24
N TYR A 562 8.73 21.11 3.79
CA TYR A 562 8.57 20.73 2.40
C TYR A 562 8.63 21.93 1.46
N LYS A 563 7.80 22.96 1.69
CA LYS A 563 7.76 24.17 0.83
C LYS A 563 9.05 24.97 0.83
N LEU A 564 9.78 24.97 1.95
CA LEU A 564 11.11 25.60 2.04
C LEU A 564 12.19 24.74 1.35
N SER A 565 12.04 23.41 1.32
CA SER A 565 12.93 22.47 0.64
C SER A 565 12.75 22.39 -0.88
N GLU A 566 11.61 22.87 -1.41
CA GLU A 566 11.33 22.99 -2.85
C GLU A 566 12.37 23.85 -3.59
N ASP A 567 13.18 24.63 -2.87
CA ASP A 567 14.28 25.40 -3.46
C ASP A 567 15.60 24.60 -3.64
N LYS A 568 15.70 23.33 -3.21
CA LYS A 568 16.98 22.57 -3.38
C LYS A 568 16.98 21.11 -3.81
N THR A 569 15.95 20.26 -3.62
CA THR A 569 16.14 18.83 -4.00
C THR A 569 14.96 18.01 -4.51
N GLY A 570 13.77 18.57 -4.78
CA GLY A 570 12.70 17.86 -5.50
C GLY A 570 12.32 16.49 -4.92
N LYS A 571 12.55 16.29 -3.62
CA LYS A 571 12.15 15.10 -2.86
C LYS A 571 11.24 15.59 -1.75
N LEU A 572 10.05 15.01 -1.63
CA LEU A 572 9.28 15.04 -0.38
C LEU A 572 10.17 14.47 0.74
N PRO A 573 10.50 15.20 1.82
CA PRO A 573 11.17 14.59 2.95
C PRO A 573 10.15 14.21 4.04
N ILE A 574 10.37 12.99 4.54
CA ILE A 574 9.89 12.39 5.79
C ILE A 574 8.47 11.81 5.73
N LYS A 575 8.47 10.46 5.65
CA LYS A 575 7.47 9.52 6.17
C LYS A 575 6.44 10.19 7.09
N PHE A 576 5.30 10.54 6.54
CA PHE A 576 4.09 10.66 7.34
C PHE A 576 3.65 9.22 7.63
N GLU A 577 4.10 8.64 8.75
CA GLU A 577 3.53 7.38 9.27
C GLU A 577 2.13 7.70 9.81
N MET A 578 1.21 8.01 8.88
CA MET A 578 -0.20 8.38 9.08
C MET A 578 -0.94 7.33 9.91
N GLU A 579 -0.55 6.06 9.79
CA GLU A 579 -1.19 4.92 10.46
C GLU A 579 -1.33 5.15 11.98
N ASN A 580 -0.32 5.74 12.62
CA ASN A 580 -0.32 6.00 14.06
C ASN A 580 -1.21 7.17 14.49
N TYR A 581 -1.66 8.02 13.56
CA TYR A 581 -2.40 9.24 13.87
C TYR A 581 -3.76 9.36 13.16
N MET A 582 -4.13 8.39 12.32
CA MET A 582 -5.41 8.38 11.59
C MET A 582 -6.65 8.31 12.50
N GLN A 583 -6.55 7.57 13.61
CA GLN A 583 -7.62 7.45 14.63
C GLN A 583 -7.89 8.79 15.32
N LEU A 584 -6.91 9.70 15.38
CA LEU A 584 -7.04 10.99 16.06
C LEU A 584 -7.83 12.03 15.25
N PHE A 585 -7.95 11.88 13.93
CA PHE A 585 -8.86 12.69 13.12
C PHE A 585 -10.34 12.37 13.41
N ASP A 586 -10.67 11.18 13.93
CA ASP A 586 -12.03 10.90 14.43
C ASP A 586 -12.33 11.78 15.66
N VAL A 587 -11.38 11.86 16.59
CA VAL A 587 -11.51 12.71 17.80
C VAL A 587 -11.58 14.19 17.44
N ILE A 588 -10.78 14.65 16.47
CA ILE A 588 -10.84 16.03 16.00
C ILE A 588 -12.23 16.33 15.40
N ASN A 589 -12.75 15.47 14.52
CA ASN A 589 -14.01 15.75 13.81
C ASN A 589 -15.27 15.58 14.68
N GLU A 590 -15.21 14.81 15.77
CA GLU A 590 -16.36 14.58 16.64
C GLU A 590 -16.48 15.62 17.77
N ASP A 591 -15.36 16.06 18.35
CA ASP A 591 -15.36 16.84 19.59
C ASP A 591 -14.68 18.23 19.49
N TYR A 592 -13.98 18.55 18.40
CA TYR A 592 -13.18 19.78 18.30
C TYR A 592 -13.31 20.51 16.96
N ASP A 593 -13.16 21.84 16.98
CA ASP A 593 -13.09 22.63 15.75
C ASP A 593 -11.65 22.61 15.20
N LEU A 594 -11.44 21.89 14.09
CA LEU A 594 -10.13 21.79 13.43
C LEU A 594 -9.54 23.17 13.08
N ILE A 595 -10.36 24.15 12.70
CA ILE A 595 -9.88 25.50 12.40
C ILE A 595 -9.39 26.18 13.68
N GLU A 596 -10.13 26.01 14.79
CA GLU A 596 -9.71 26.54 16.10
C GLU A 596 -8.40 25.91 16.58
N LEU A 597 -8.28 24.58 16.48
CA LEU A 597 -7.06 23.86 16.83
C LEU A 597 -5.89 24.27 15.95
N TYR A 598 -6.11 24.38 14.64
CA TYR A 598 -5.10 24.84 13.69
C TYR A 598 -4.64 26.26 13.99
N VAL A 599 -5.56 27.20 14.22
CA VAL A 599 -5.19 28.58 14.52
C VAL A 599 -4.38 28.66 15.81
N LYS A 600 -4.73 27.87 16.83
CA LYS A 600 -3.96 27.81 18.08
C LYS A 600 -2.57 27.20 17.83
N ALA A 601 -2.49 26.03 17.20
CA ALA A 601 -1.24 25.37 16.85
C ALA A 601 -0.31 26.29 16.05
N TYR A 602 -0.82 26.93 14.99
CA TYR A 602 -0.07 27.85 14.14
C TYR A 602 0.48 29.05 14.92
N ASN A 603 -0.31 29.63 15.83
CA ASN A 603 0.14 30.76 16.64
C ASN A 603 1.18 30.34 17.69
N ASP A 604 1.05 29.11 18.21
CA ASP A 604 1.91 28.55 19.24
C ASP A 604 3.21 27.92 18.68
N ILE A 605 3.45 27.97 17.36
CA ILE A 605 4.76 27.66 16.77
C ILE A 605 5.72 28.80 17.09
N GLU A 606 6.90 28.49 17.62
CA GLU A 606 7.87 29.52 18.01
C GLU A 606 8.82 29.91 16.87
N LEU A 607 8.96 29.05 15.85
CA LEU A 607 9.73 29.32 14.64
C LEU A 607 8.97 30.24 13.68
N GLU A 608 9.40 31.49 13.59
CA GLU A 608 8.71 32.54 12.82
C GLU A 608 8.68 32.25 11.31
N ASP A 609 9.72 31.59 10.77
CA ASP A 609 9.76 31.23 9.36
C ASP A 609 8.79 30.08 9.01
N LEU A 610 8.39 29.27 10.00
CA LEU A 610 7.30 28.30 9.88
C LEU A 610 5.92 28.93 10.02
N LYS A 611 5.81 30.22 10.39
CA LYS A 611 4.56 30.99 10.27
C LYS A 611 4.42 31.59 8.88
N THR A 612 4.57 30.73 7.88
CA THR A 612 4.32 31.02 6.47
C THR A 612 3.27 30.06 5.93
N ASN A 613 2.67 30.38 4.78
CA ASN A 613 1.71 29.53 4.06
C ASN A 613 0.47 29.11 4.89
N LYS A 614 -0.02 30.00 5.76
CA LYS A 614 -1.13 29.70 6.68
C LYS A 614 -2.36 29.12 5.98
N GLU A 615 -2.81 29.77 4.90
CA GLU A 615 -4.03 29.36 4.18
C GLU A 615 -3.82 28.01 3.49
N ASP A 616 -2.70 27.83 2.78
CA ASP A 616 -2.39 26.56 2.12
C ASP A 616 -2.21 25.39 3.09
N ASN A 617 -1.61 25.63 4.26
CA ASN A 617 -1.39 24.59 5.26
C ASN A 617 -2.71 24.18 5.92
N LEU A 618 -3.59 25.15 6.17
CA LEU A 618 -4.95 24.86 6.60
C LEU A 618 -5.70 24.08 5.52
N GLU A 619 -5.61 24.49 4.24
CA GLU A 619 -6.24 23.77 3.12
C GLU A 619 -5.71 22.33 2.99
N ALA A 620 -4.40 22.11 3.15
CA ALA A 620 -3.81 20.77 3.11
C ALA A 620 -4.31 19.90 4.27
N ILE A 621 -4.35 20.43 5.49
CA ILE A 621 -4.84 19.71 6.67
C ILE A 621 -6.35 19.45 6.56
N GLN A 622 -7.11 20.40 6.02
CA GLN A 622 -8.53 20.22 5.72
C GLN A 622 -8.75 19.16 4.65
N LYS A 623 -7.98 19.16 3.56
CA LYS A 623 -8.05 18.11 2.53
C LYS A 623 -7.73 16.74 3.08
N LEU A 624 -6.78 16.63 3.99
CA LEU A 624 -6.47 15.38 4.68
C LEU A 624 -7.67 14.90 5.51
N ALA A 625 -8.31 15.79 6.27
CA ALA A 625 -9.56 15.50 6.97
C ALA A 625 -10.72 15.15 6.00
N GLU A 626 -10.83 15.85 4.86
CA GLU A 626 -11.83 15.62 3.82
C GLU A 626 -11.57 14.32 3.04
N THR A 627 -10.34 13.84 2.96
CA THR A 627 -10.00 12.57 2.28
C THR A 627 -10.50 11.39 3.13
N LYS A 628 -10.54 11.56 4.46
CA LYS A 628 -11.27 10.69 5.37
C LYS A 628 -12.78 10.85 5.22
N ASP A 629 -13.29 12.06 5.01
CA ASP A 629 -14.70 12.26 4.62
C ASP A 629 -15.03 11.67 3.24
N LEU A 630 -14.07 11.52 2.34
CA LEU A 630 -14.23 10.83 1.05
C LEU A 630 -14.26 9.31 1.23
N LEU A 631 -13.52 8.76 2.18
CA LEU A 631 -13.67 7.36 2.62
C LEU A 631 -15.04 7.16 3.29
N ARG A 632 -15.46 8.07 4.19
CA ARG A 632 -16.81 8.09 4.79
C ARG A 632 -17.91 8.34 3.77
N LEU A 633 -17.67 9.15 2.74
CA LEU A 633 -18.61 9.40 1.64
C LEU A 633 -18.63 8.21 0.70
N ASN A 634 -17.53 7.48 0.50
CA ASN A 634 -17.54 6.20 -0.19
C ASN A 634 -18.36 5.18 0.62
N PHE A 635 -18.22 5.15 1.95
CA PHE A 635 -19.09 4.35 2.83
C PHE A 635 -20.56 4.79 2.75
N ALA A 636 -20.84 6.10 2.75
CA ALA A 636 -22.19 6.64 2.64
C ALA A 636 -22.78 6.52 1.21
N ILE A 637 -21.96 6.52 0.16
CA ILE A 637 -22.37 6.25 -1.22
C ILE A 637 -22.61 4.76 -1.40
N MET A 638 -21.87 3.88 -0.71
CA MET A 638 -22.22 2.46 -0.63
C MET A 638 -23.58 2.29 0.06
N GLU A 639 -23.83 2.98 1.18
CA GLU A 639 -25.15 3.02 1.84
C GLU A 639 -26.26 3.64 0.96
N ASN A 640 -25.95 4.60 0.09
CA ASN A 640 -26.91 5.27 -0.81
C ASN A 640 -26.91 4.69 -2.23
N SER A 641 -26.13 3.64 -2.51
CA SER A 641 -26.14 2.93 -3.79
C SER A 641 -27.23 1.86 -3.85
N GLU A 642 -28.01 1.74 -2.76
CA GLU A 642 -29.06 0.74 -2.52
C GLU A 642 -30.47 1.35 -2.38
N ASP A 643 -30.73 2.49 -3.02
CA ASP A 643 -32.10 2.76 -3.50
C ASP A 643 -32.24 2.12 -4.91
N GLU A 644 -32.40 0.79 -4.92
CA GLU A 644 -32.72 -0.22 -5.98
C GLU A 644 -31.61 -0.80 -6.90
#